data_AF-A0A9D6VY94-F1
#
_entry.id   AF-A0A9D6VY94-F1
#
_cell.length_a   1.000
_cell.length_b   1.000
_cell.length_c   1.000
_cell.angle_alpha   90.00
_cell.angle_beta   90.00
_cell.angle_gamma   90.00
#
_symmetry.space_group_name_H-M   'P 1'
#
loop_
_entity.id
_entity.type
_entity.pdbx_description
1 polymer ?
#
loop_
_entity_poly.entity_id
_entity_poly.type
_entity_poly.pdbx_seq_one_letter_code
_entity_poly.pdbx_strand_id
1 'polypeptide(L)'
;MTRRTAVILAGLLAILLFACTDQNKTTGPPQGGPTVFSSARPPSGGGRGAEDGVGGLPGDGTPPGGDPGPARAIEEADIVKVAGDTVYALSSYRGLTVIDISNPGDLRSLGHHRMFGTPFEMVLRGGVAYVLFSSFWTWAWDAASGAWSWESSGRIVALDVSDPAAIAELGTFELSGEISDSRVVGDVLYAVAYESGWCWDCASTPQTTVSALRIADPSSIALVDRLTFAEDGWYGGRRSIAVTPERLYVSGWRYDESGMVASSTIQVVDISDPGGVLRPGTTVAVAGQIENRWQMDETGGVLRVVSQPGWWWGSEAAEPVVETFEVVSSDDIRPLGRLALALPRPEDLMSVRFDGPRAYAVTFQRIDPLFLIDLSDPANPVQRGELELPGWLLYLEPRGDRLVALGWDDGAGWSGAMAVSLFDVADLDAPLLIERVAFGGEWGWMPEDQDRIHKAFRVLDGLGLILMPFAGWAYDEPRGTGSYRSGVQLIDFSRDDLALRGVAAHEGFARRAFVHRDALFALSDERLDSYDLADRDNPAPLDGVTLARAVYRVARIGDHVAELVADWWTNEARLEVFTVVEPDALRPVGSMGLAVLRPADAPAYDYWSGFAYWDAQLFSRGADLYLLWGESGCAGGTDPYGCTSWESRTGVAVIDLSDPAAPRLVSQARYPILFPGSYLWWSFGTIESGRTVAQLGSTLVLRPPSWAWYGWREAGETTDSPPPPTLEVLDLSDPAVPRHASSVTLPGGFEFGSLLVDGSSVVTSHAEPLDDTGGTVRFYLDRIDLADPDRPVLAPAVNIPGSPVWFDGAAGRLVTVDYRREERTTPTWEECVGPSGWSPDTWWDPTTLVCSSLRRSLNLLAVAGDTATLLDSEEPVDAVIGAVRVTPERLFVGTTASSWGWVVGPGAEDGGVARPGGATASAGAKTVSPDPRPELLTFTGLQDGDLVERSRLRLDEPSARLVEARGTRAFVLADSPPALALYQAATPAATYQERRQLLAGYGYDVQVFDDLVLSAGGSWGVQAIPLP
;
A
#
# COMPACT_ATOMS: atom_id res chain seq x y z
N MET A 1 39.26 15.15 64.94
CA MET A 1 38.34 15.51 66.05
C MET A 1 37.26 14.42 66.09
N THR A 2 37.39 13.43 66.98
CA THR A 2 36.79 13.35 68.32
C THR A 2 35.30 12.97 68.38
N ARG A 3 35.08 11.65 68.58
CA ARG A 3 34.22 11.02 69.62
C ARG A 3 32.69 11.01 69.36
N ARG A 4 31.89 10.06 69.89
CA ARG A 4 32.05 9.21 71.10
C ARG A 4 31.08 7.98 71.10
N THR A 5 31.49 6.84 71.70
CA THR A 5 30.67 5.73 72.31
C THR A 5 29.56 5.04 71.45
N ALA A 6 29.39 3.70 71.34
CA ALA A 6 29.40 2.56 72.31
C ALA A 6 28.10 2.48 73.19
N VAL A 7 27.51 1.32 73.59
CA VAL A 7 27.90 -0.11 73.54
C VAL A 7 26.72 -1.09 73.91
N ILE A 8 26.84 -2.41 73.61
CA ILE A 8 26.22 -3.61 74.29
C ILE A 8 24.81 -4.21 73.93
N LEU A 9 24.83 -5.56 73.80
CA LEU A 9 23.84 -6.68 73.93
C LEU A 9 22.40 -6.72 73.32
N ALA A 10 22.24 -7.64 72.36
CA ALA A 10 21.51 -8.93 72.45
C ALA A 10 20.01 -9.05 72.85
N GLY A 11 19.25 -9.77 71.99
CA GLY A 11 17.98 -10.45 72.29
C GLY A 11 17.51 -11.31 71.10
N LEU A 12 16.99 -12.52 71.33
CA LEU A 12 16.42 -13.38 70.27
C LEU A 12 14.92 -13.08 70.07
N LEU A 13 14.47 -13.02 68.83
CA LEU A 13 13.34 -13.83 68.34
C LEU A 13 13.34 -13.90 66.80
N ALA A 14 12.58 -14.85 66.24
CA ALA A 14 12.42 -15.03 64.79
C ALA A 14 11.09 -14.43 64.30
N ILE A 15 11.01 -14.13 63.00
CA ILE A 15 9.81 -14.19 62.14
C ILE A 15 10.26 -14.20 60.67
N LEU A 16 9.40 -14.68 59.77
CA LEU A 16 9.75 -15.10 58.40
C LEU A 16 9.76 -13.97 57.35
N LEU A 17 10.28 -14.33 56.17
CA LEU A 17 10.15 -13.60 54.91
C LEU A 17 8.68 -13.33 54.56
N PHE A 18 8.44 -12.19 53.89
CA PHE A 18 7.28 -11.98 53.05
C PHE A 18 7.73 -11.67 51.62
N ALA A 19 7.44 -12.58 50.71
CA ALA A 19 7.23 -12.27 49.30
C ALA A 19 5.75 -12.51 49.04
N CYS A 20 5.04 -11.52 48.47
CA CYS A 20 3.62 -11.67 48.20
C CYS A 20 3.42 -12.48 46.91
N THR A 21 3.23 -13.79 47.07
CA THR A 21 2.66 -14.65 46.04
C THR A 21 1.19 -14.90 46.38
N ASP A 22 0.26 -14.50 45.51
CA ASP A 22 -1.15 -14.91 45.62
C ASP A 22 -1.31 -16.37 45.19
N GLN A 23 -0.87 -17.27 46.07
CA GLN A 23 -1.00 -18.71 45.96
C GLN A 23 -2.27 -19.15 46.71
N ASN A 24 -3.40 -19.26 46.00
CA ASN A 24 -4.65 -19.74 46.61
C ASN A 24 -5.60 -20.55 45.70
N LYS A 25 -5.10 -21.15 44.60
CA LYS A 25 -5.77 -22.35 44.03
C LYS A 25 -5.54 -23.50 45.03
N THR A 26 -6.60 -23.97 45.70
CA THR A 26 -6.48 -24.98 46.78
C THR A 26 -6.40 -26.40 46.21
N THR A 27 -5.30 -27.11 46.47
CA THR A 27 -5.04 -28.45 45.95
C THR A 27 -5.89 -29.52 46.65
N GLY A 28 -7.15 -29.65 46.23
CA GLY A 28 -7.98 -30.82 46.49
C GLY A 28 -7.74 -31.93 45.45
N PRO A 29 -8.12 -33.19 45.73
CA PRO A 29 -8.22 -34.21 44.68
C PRO A 29 -9.34 -33.81 43.69
N PRO A 30 -9.27 -34.23 42.40
CA PRO A 30 -10.25 -33.81 41.40
C PRO A 30 -11.68 -34.19 41.79
N GLN A 31 -12.49 -33.18 42.10
CA GLN A 31 -13.94 -33.31 42.00
C GLN A 31 -14.27 -33.22 40.51
N GLY A 32 -15.08 -34.15 40.00
CA GLY A 32 -15.40 -34.21 38.57
C GLY A 32 -15.95 -32.87 38.08
N GLY A 33 -15.22 -32.21 37.19
CA GLY A 33 -15.64 -30.94 36.60
C GLY A 33 -16.93 -31.08 35.80
N PRO A 34 -17.57 -29.96 35.42
CA PRO A 34 -18.70 -30.00 34.51
C PRO A 34 -18.33 -30.74 33.22
N THR A 35 -19.28 -31.55 32.74
CA THR A 35 -19.23 -32.32 31.48
C THR A 35 -20.33 -31.88 30.51
N VAL A 36 -21.03 -30.79 30.84
CA VAL A 36 -22.05 -30.14 30.03
C VAL A 36 -21.82 -28.63 30.15
N PHE A 37 -21.75 -27.95 29.00
CA PHE A 37 -21.36 -26.55 28.87
C PHE A 37 -22.38 -25.78 28.02
N SER A 38 -22.47 -24.47 28.26
CA SER A 38 -23.34 -23.54 27.52
C SER A 38 -22.71 -22.16 27.49
N SER A 39 -22.45 -21.64 26.30
CA SER A 39 -21.78 -20.37 26.04
C SER A 39 -22.80 -19.31 25.58
N ALA A 40 -22.47 -18.03 25.68
CA ALA A 40 -23.27 -16.98 25.05
C ALA A 40 -23.06 -16.98 23.53
N ARG A 41 -24.08 -16.63 22.76
CA ARG A 41 -23.96 -16.41 21.32
C ARG A 41 -23.25 -15.07 21.03
N PRO A 42 -22.31 -15.01 20.07
CA PRO A 42 -21.78 -13.75 19.58
C PRO A 42 -22.83 -12.89 18.83
N PRO A 43 -22.65 -11.56 18.75
CA PRO A 43 -23.50 -10.69 17.96
C PRO A 43 -23.26 -10.84 16.45
N SER A 44 -24.29 -10.61 15.65
CA SER A 44 -24.22 -10.62 14.18
C SER A 44 -24.07 -9.21 13.61
N GLY A 45 -22.82 -8.75 13.48
CA GLY A 45 -22.48 -7.53 12.75
C GLY A 45 -22.40 -7.80 11.25
N GLY A 46 -23.03 -6.97 10.43
CA GLY A 46 -22.97 -7.08 8.97
C GLY A 46 -22.65 -5.75 8.30
N GLY A 47 -21.73 -5.76 7.34
CA GLY A 47 -21.30 -4.58 6.60
C GLY A 47 -21.10 -4.88 5.11
N ARG A 48 -21.71 -4.06 4.24
CA ARG A 48 -21.57 -4.15 2.78
C ARG A 48 -20.66 -3.04 2.25
N GLY A 49 -20.01 -3.32 1.12
CA GLY A 49 -19.61 -2.30 0.14
C GLY A 49 -18.26 -1.65 0.39
N ALA A 50 -17.52 -1.44 -0.70
CA ALA A 50 -16.22 -0.77 -0.74
C ALA A 50 -16.34 0.58 -1.50
N GLU A 51 -15.20 1.09 -1.96
CA GLU A 51 -15.00 2.13 -3.00
C GLU A 51 -14.85 3.61 -2.53
N ASP A 52 -13.57 3.98 -2.38
CA ASP A 52 -12.83 4.96 -3.22
C ASP A 52 -12.94 6.50 -3.06
N GLY A 53 -11.88 7.16 -3.58
CA GLY A 53 -11.55 8.59 -3.49
C GLY A 53 -10.04 8.79 -3.14
N VAL A 54 -9.05 8.85 -4.05
CA VAL A 54 -8.77 9.77 -5.20
C VAL A 54 -8.05 11.08 -4.80
N GLY A 55 -6.88 11.34 -5.44
CA GLY A 55 -5.97 12.51 -5.31
C GLY A 55 -4.50 12.08 -5.44
N GLY A 56 -3.50 12.82 -5.97
CA GLY A 56 -3.38 14.21 -6.45
C GLY A 56 -2.08 14.44 -7.28
N LEU A 57 -1.38 15.60 -7.14
CA LEU A 57 -0.24 16.12 -7.98
C LEU A 57 0.96 16.65 -7.09
N PRO A 58 2.09 17.34 -7.50
CA PRO A 58 2.69 17.72 -8.83
C PRO A 58 4.31 17.55 -8.91
N GLY A 59 5.07 17.99 -9.97
CA GLY A 59 6.58 17.98 -10.11
C GLY A 59 7.38 18.76 -11.26
N ASP A 60 8.05 18.11 -12.26
CA ASP A 60 8.98 18.54 -13.42
C ASP A 60 10.26 19.34 -13.09
N GLY A 61 11.24 19.56 -13.99
CA GLY A 61 11.59 18.95 -15.31
C GLY A 61 12.16 19.89 -16.40
N THR A 62 12.28 21.19 -16.16
CA THR A 62 11.91 22.32 -17.05
C THR A 62 12.90 22.68 -18.24
N PRO A 63 12.89 23.85 -18.95
CA PRO A 63 12.91 23.90 -20.42
C PRO A 63 14.18 24.55 -21.07
N PRO A 64 14.26 24.69 -22.42
CA PRO A 64 15.21 25.59 -23.07
C PRO A 64 14.71 27.05 -23.11
N GLY A 65 15.55 28.08 -23.17
CA GLY A 65 17.02 28.08 -23.05
C GLY A 65 17.63 29.47 -23.27
N GLY A 66 18.68 29.82 -22.52
CA GLY A 66 19.37 31.11 -22.60
C GLY A 66 20.72 31.07 -21.88
N ASP A 67 21.77 30.68 -22.60
CA ASP A 67 23.04 30.14 -22.07
C ASP A 67 23.83 31.12 -21.15
N PRO A 68 23.87 30.87 -19.83
CA PRO A 68 24.91 31.42 -18.96
C PRO A 68 26.15 30.55 -19.09
N GLY A 69 27.33 31.15 -19.27
CA GLY A 69 28.57 30.41 -19.55
C GLY A 69 28.81 29.22 -18.60
N PRO A 70 29.40 28.11 -19.07
CA PRO A 70 29.15 26.73 -18.62
C PRO A 70 29.59 26.34 -17.19
N ALA A 71 29.87 27.30 -16.32
CA ALA A 71 30.13 27.09 -14.90
C ALA A 71 28.85 27.07 -14.03
N ARG A 72 27.67 27.42 -14.57
CA ARG A 72 26.42 27.51 -13.79
C ARG A 72 25.14 27.14 -14.56
N ALA A 73 25.14 25.99 -15.23
CA ALA A 73 23.89 25.39 -15.71
C ALA A 73 23.00 24.97 -14.51
N ILE A 74 21.69 24.98 -14.72
CA ILE A 74 20.72 24.32 -13.83
C ILE A 74 20.71 22.84 -14.19
N GLU A 75 20.81 21.98 -13.18
CA GLU A 75 20.57 20.54 -13.30
C GLU A 75 19.33 20.15 -12.50
N GLU A 76 18.63 19.17 -13.05
CA GLU A 76 17.30 18.71 -12.67
C GLU A 76 17.38 17.24 -12.21
N ALA A 77 16.70 16.89 -11.12
CA ALA A 77 16.61 15.51 -10.65
C ALA A 77 15.57 14.71 -11.49
N ASP A 78 15.71 13.38 -11.54
CA ASP A 78 14.68 12.49 -12.13
C ASP A 78 14.83 11.06 -11.55
N ILE A 79 13.82 10.20 -11.69
CA ILE A 79 13.88 8.78 -11.26
C ILE A 79 14.80 7.93 -12.14
N VAL A 80 15.19 8.43 -13.30
CA VAL A 80 16.11 7.76 -14.24
C VAL A 80 17.25 8.68 -14.66
N LYS A 81 18.46 8.15 -14.76
CA LYS A 81 19.62 8.85 -15.35
C LYS A 81 20.37 7.89 -16.28
N VAL A 82 20.74 8.38 -17.46
CA VAL A 82 21.52 7.63 -18.46
C VAL A 82 22.89 8.27 -18.60
N ALA A 83 23.95 7.51 -18.37
CA ALA A 83 25.34 7.97 -18.45
C ALA A 83 26.16 7.03 -19.34
N GLY A 84 26.34 7.40 -20.61
CA GLY A 84 26.97 6.54 -21.60
C GLY A 84 26.08 5.33 -21.91
N ASP A 85 26.54 4.14 -21.55
CA ASP A 85 25.78 2.88 -21.67
C ASP A 85 25.18 2.40 -20.34
N THR A 86 25.24 3.20 -19.28
CA THR A 86 24.74 2.83 -17.95
C THR A 86 23.45 3.58 -17.62
N VAL A 87 22.40 2.84 -17.26
CA VAL A 87 21.17 3.38 -16.66
C VAL A 87 21.23 3.25 -15.14
N TYR A 88 20.85 4.32 -14.48
CA TYR A 88 20.54 4.38 -13.06
C TYR A 88 19.02 4.52 -12.96
N ALA A 89 18.34 3.60 -12.28
CA ALA A 89 16.89 3.55 -12.17
C ALA A 89 16.46 3.44 -10.70
N LEU A 90 15.59 4.34 -10.25
CA LEU A 90 14.95 4.29 -8.95
C LEU A 90 13.61 3.55 -9.05
N SER A 91 13.43 2.54 -8.20
CA SER A 91 12.15 1.91 -7.89
C SER A 91 11.67 2.36 -6.52
N SER A 92 10.41 2.78 -6.45
CA SER A 92 9.71 3.16 -5.22
C SER A 92 9.56 2.01 -4.22
N TYR A 93 9.77 0.76 -4.65
CA TYR A 93 9.69 -0.44 -3.83
C TYR A 93 11.06 -1.00 -3.41
N ARG A 94 12.10 -0.81 -4.24
CA ARG A 94 13.40 -1.50 -4.07
C ARG A 94 14.65 -0.62 -4.17
N GLY A 95 14.53 0.70 -4.33
CA GLY A 95 15.66 1.63 -4.32
C GLY A 95 16.36 1.72 -5.67
N LEU A 96 17.70 1.82 -5.67
CA LEU A 96 18.49 2.08 -6.88
C LEU A 96 18.98 0.78 -7.52
N THR A 97 18.74 0.62 -8.81
CA THR A 97 19.39 -0.42 -9.65
C THR A 97 20.25 0.26 -10.73
N VAL A 98 21.41 -0.33 -11.01
CA VAL A 98 22.37 0.16 -12.02
C VAL A 98 22.53 -0.91 -13.10
N ILE A 99 22.32 -0.54 -14.36
CA ILE A 99 22.09 -1.46 -15.48
C ILE A 99 22.95 -1.06 -16.68
N ASP A 100 23.67 -2.01 -17.26
CA ASP A 100 24.33 -1.90 -18.55
C ASP A 100 23.29 -2.11 -19.66
N ILE A 101 23.15 -1.11 -20.52
CA ILE A 101 22.29 -1.08 -21.71
C ILE A 101 23.09 -1.00 -23.01
N SER A 102 24.38 -1.34 -22.98
CA SER A 102 25.27 -1.29 -24.14
C SER A 102 24.82 -2.19 -25.29
N ASN A 103 24.13 -3.29 -24.97
CA ASN A 103 23.41 -4.15 -25.90
C ASN A 103 21.93 -4.25 -25.49
N PRO A 104 20.99 -3.65 -26.25
CA PRO A 104 19.56 -3.80 -25.98
C PRO A 104 19.04 -5.25 -25.94
N GLY A 105 19.75 -6.22 -26.54
CA GLY A 105 19.40 -7.66 -26.48
C GLY A 105 20.13 -8.49 -25.40
N ASP A 106 20.82 -7.86 -24.44
CA ASP A 106 21.36 -8.46 -23.21
C ASP A 106 21.51 -7.31 -22.20
N LEU A 107 20.42 -6.94 -21.54
CA LEU A 107 20.43 -5.94 -20.47
C LEU A 107 20.98 -6.58 -19.20
N ARG A 108 21.92 -5.91 -18.53
CA ARG A 108 22.67 -6.52 -17.42
C ARG A 108 22.63 -5.62 -16.20
N SER A 109 21.93 -6.03 -15.15
CA SER A 109 22.12 -5.41 -13.84
C SER A 109 23.58 -5.55 -13.43
N LEU A 110 24.24 -4.42 -13.22
CA LEU A 110 25.61 -4.34 -12.69
C LEU A 110 25.62 -4.38 -11.16
N GLY A 111 24.52 -3.92 -10.54
CA GLY A 111 24.24 -4.06 -9.11
C GLY A 111 23.05 -3.22 -8.67
N HIS A 112 22.73 -3.28 -7.38
CA HIS A 112 21.60 -2.59 -6.78
C HIS A 112 21.87 -2.21 -5.32
N HIS A 113 21.15 -1.23 -4.81
CA HIS A 113 21.22 -0.78 -3.43
C HIS A 113 19.80 -0.54 -2.90
N ARG A 114 19.34 -1.44 -2.03
CA ARG A 114 18.01 -1.36 -1.40
C ARG A 114 17.94 -0.17 -0.46
N MET A 115 16.91 0.64 -0.60
CA MET A 115 16.60 1.75 0.31
C MET A 115 15.19 1.58 0.89
N PHE A 116 14.90 2.33 1.95
CA PHE A 116 13.60 2.38 2.62
C PHE A 116 12.98 3.77 2.43
N GLY A 117 11.64 3.87 2.52
CA GLY A 117 10.92 5.10 2.18
C GLY A 117 10.75 5.28 0.66
N THR A 118 9.93 6.26 0.27
CA THR A 118 9.61 6.50 -1.15
C THR A 118 10.64 7.45 -1.77
N PRO A 119 11.54 6.98 -2.66
CA PRO A 119 12.40 7.86 -3.44
C PRO A 119 11.53 8.77 -4.33
N PHE A 120 11.86 10.06 -4.32
CA PHE A 120 11.26 11.07 -5.18
C PHE A 120 12.01 11.10 -6.51
N GLU A 121 13.29 11.48 -6.50
CA GLU A 121 14.14 11.68 -7.70
C GLU A 121 15.64 11.57 -7.33
N MET A 122 16.55 11.56 -8.32
CA MET A 122 18.01 11.62 -8.08
C MET A 122 18.78 12.55 -9.02
N VAL A 123 19.97 12.95 -8.55
CA VAL A 123 21.03 13.64 -9.29
C VAL A 123 22.28 12.76 -9.35
N LEU A 124 22.97 12.71 -10.49
CA LEU A 124 24.14 11.84 -10.69
C LEU A 124 25.38 12.68 -11.04
N ARG A 125 26.38 12.73 -10.15
CA ARG A 125 27.60 13.55 -10.32
C ARG A 125 28.87 12.83 -9.89
N GLY A 126 29.87 12.79 -10.76
CA GLY A 126 31.23 12.37 -10.40
C GLY A 126 31.38 10.91 -9.94
N GLY A 127 30.39 10.05 -10.21
CA GLY A 127 30.32 8.69 -9.65
C GLY A 127 29.48 8.58 -8.37
N VAL A 128 28.80 9.64 -7.94
CA VAL A 128 27.87 9.66 -6.80
C VAL A 128 26.44 9.87 -7.29
N ALA A 129 25.51 9.05 -6.80
CA ALA A 129 24.07 9.29 -6.93
C ALA A 129 23.53 9.92 -5.63
N TYR A 130 22.94 11.10 -5.74
CA TYR A 130 22.24 11.78 -4.65
C TYR A 130 20.75 11.50 -4.82
N VAL A 131 20.21 10.58 -4.02
CA VAL A 131 18.82 10.15 -4.05
C VAL A 131 18.03 10.98 -3.04
N LEU A 132 16.99 11.65 -3.51
CA LEU A 132 16.06 12.43 -2.71
C LEU A 132 14.81 11.59 -2.42
N PHE A 133 14.33 11.66 -1.19
CA PHE A 133 13.09 11.05 -0.73
C PHE A 133 12.15 12.16 -0.31
N SER A 134 10.89 12.16 -0.79
CA SER A 134 9.85 13.07 -0.30
C SER A 134 9.22 12.55 1.00
N SER A 135 9.24 11.24 1.19
CA SER A 135 8.54 10.51 2.25
C SER A 135 9.43 9.40 2.79
N PHE A 136 10.53 9.78 3.45
CA PHE A 136 11.32 8.86 4.25
C PHE A 136 10.72 8.77 5.65
N TRP A 137 10.31 7.57 6.04
CA TRP A 137 9.60 7.35 7.30
C TRP A 137 10.56 6.86 8.38
N THR A 138 10.52 7.49 9.56
CA THR A 138 11.40 7.16 10.69
C THR A 138 10.67 7.13 12.02
N TRP A 139 11.28 6.44 12.97
CA TRP A 139 10.90 6.49 14.37
C TRP A 139 11.58 7.67 15.08
N ALA A 140 10.78 8.54 15.68
CA ALA A 140 11.23 9.64 16.52
C ALA A 140 10.81 9.40 17.98
N TRP A 141 11.61 9.85 18.94
CA TRP A 141 11.26 9.78 20.36
C TRP A 141 10.72 11.13 20.83
N ASP A 142 9.41 11.21 21.05
CA ASP A 142 8.79 12.39 21.66
C ASP A 142 8.93 12.33 23.19
N ALA A 143 9.80 13.17 23.72
CA ALA A 143 10.01 13.32 25.15
C ALA A 143 8.84 14.00 25.91
N ALA A 144 7.85 14.58 25.21
CA ALA A 144 6.67 15.21 25.82
C ALA A 144 5.53 14.21 26.06
N SER A 145 5.20 13.34 25.10
CA SER A 145 4.29 12.21 25.30
C SER A 145 4.94 11.01 26.00
N GLY A 146 6.28 10.88 25.91
CA GLY A 146 7.01 9.72 26.42
C GLY A 146 6.81 8.47 25.56
N ALA A 147 6.58 8.64 24.26
CA ALA A 147 6.32 7.61 23.29
C ALA A 147 7.20 7.78 22.04
N TRP A 148 7.23 6.76 21.19
CA TRP A 148 7.77 6.89 19.85
C TRP A 148 6.67 7.39 18.91
N SER A 149 6.97 8.38 18.09
CA SER A 149 6.13 8.93 17.03
C SER A 149 6.61 8.47 15.66
N TRP A 150 5.67 8.11 14.79
CA TRP A 150 5.95 7.76 13.40
C TRP A 150 5.93 9.03 12.56
N GLU A 151 7.08 9.41 12.01
CA GLU A 151 7.27 10.71 11.37
C GLU A 151 7.82 10.53 9.96
N SER A 152 7.22 11.23 8.99
CA SER A 152 7.71 11.32 7.62
C SER A 152 8.54 12.59 7.48
N SER A 153 9.66 12.53 6.78
CA SER A 153 10.37 13.74 6.32
C SER A 153 11.10 13.45 5.02
N GLY A 154 11.57 14.50 4.38
CA GLY A 154 12.51 14.39 3.30
C GLY A 154 13.85 13.83 3.78
N ARG A 155 14.54 13.11 2.90
CA ARG A 155 15.93 12.69 3.13
C ARG A 155 16.70 12.79 1.82
N ILE A 156 17.98 13.11 1.92
CA ILE A 156 18.94 12.95 0.82
C ILE A 156 19.99 11.93 1.22
N VAL A 157 20.24 10.96 0.34
CA VAL A 157 21.23 9.89 0.51
C VAL A 157 22.25 10.00 -0.62
N ALA A 158 23.53 10.17 -0.30
CA ALA A 158 24.62 10.12 -1.28
C ALA A 158 25.20 8.70 -1.34
N LEU A 159 25.23 8.12 -2.53
CA LEU A 159 25.67 6.76 -2.80
C LEU A 159 26.88 6.77 -3.73
N ASP A 160 27.98 6.11 -3.36
CA ASP A 160 29.05 5.80 -4.31
C ASP A 160 28.53 4.75 -5.31
N VAL A 161 28.50 5.11 -6.58
CA VAL A 161 28.09 4.26 -7.70
C VAL A 161 29.19 4.15 -8.76
N SER A 162 30.43 4.44 -8.38
CA SER A 162 31.62 4.33 -9.23
C SER A 162 32.05 2.88 -9.46
N ASP A 163 31.77 1.99 -8.50
CA ASP A 163 31.68 0.55 -8.69
C ASP A 163 30.23 0.09 -8.45
N PRO A 164 29.44 -0.11 -9.52
CA PRO A 164 28.06 -0.57 -9.42
C PRO A 164 27.88 -1.92 -8.70
N ALA A 165 28.91 -2.76 -8.61
CA ALA A 165 28.83 -4.03 -7.88
C ALA A 165 29.02 -3.87 -6.36
N ALA A 166 29.37 -2.67 -5.89
CA ALA A 166 29.73 -2.38 -4.49
C ALA A 166 29.13 -1.04 -3.98
N ILE A 167 27.91 -0.70 -4.42
CA ILE A 167 27.25 0.57 -4.11
C ILE A 167 27.14 0.80 -2.60
N ALA A 168 27.73 1.89 -2.12
CA ALA A 168 27.87 2.19 -0.70
C ALA A 168 27.30 3.58 -0.33
N GLU A 169 26.66 3.68 0.83
CA GLU A 169 26.25 4.97 1.39
C GLU A 169 27.50 5.77 1.82
N LEU A 170 27.64 6.98 1.30
CA LEU A 170 28.71 7.92 1.64
C LEU A 170 28.30 8.87 2.75
N GLY A 171 27.04 9.30 2.76
CA GLY A 171 26.49 10.23 3.74
C GLY A 171 25.01 10.53 3.50
N THR A 172 24.34 11.05 4.53
CA THR A 172 22.91 11.34 4.55
C THR A 172 22.62 12.72 5.11
N PHE A 173 21.46 13.27 4.74
CA PHE A 173 20.94 14.53 5.25
C PHE A 173 19.42 14.45 5.43
N GLU A 174 18.95 14.69 6.66
CA GLU A 174 17.51 14.77 6.98
C GLU A 174 16.97 16.16 6.60
N LEU A 175 15.81 16.21 5.95
CA LEU A 175 15.16 17.44 5.51
C LEU A 175 13.72 17.48 6.03
N SER A 176 13.43 18.42 6.93
CA SER A 176 12.11 18.63 7.52
C SER A 176 11.03 18.81 6.45
N GLY A 177 9.96 18.00 6.51
CA GLY A 177 8.79 18.11 5.61
C GLY A 177 8.95 17.41 4.25
N GLU A 178 7.90 17.51 3.43
CA GLU A 178 7.79 16.79 2.16
C GLU A 178 8.40 17.59 0.99
N ILE A 179 9.34 16.99 0.25
CA ILE A 179 9.97 17.63 -0.92
C ILE A 179 8.91 17.89 -2.01
N SER A 180 8.79 19.16 -2.40
CA SER A 180 7.92 19.63 -3.49
C SER A 180 8.68 19.74 -4.81
N ASP A 181 9.91 20.26 -4.77
CA ASP A 181 10.79 20.34 -5.95
C ASP A 181 12.28 20.41 -5.54
N SER A 182 13.19 20.10 -6.47
CA SER A 182 14.64 20.22 -6.25
C SER A 182 15.44 20.56 -7.51
N ARG A 183 16.41 21.48 -7.38
CA ARG A 183 17.34 21.88 -8.46
C ARG A 183 18.77 21.95 -7.95
N VAL A 184 19.74 21.62 -8.82
CA VAL A 184 21.16 21.81 -8.53
C VAL A 184 21.70 22.93 -9.41
N VAL A 185 22.36 23.93 -8.81
CA VAL A 185 22.89 25.10 -9.52
C VAL A 185 24.31 25.37 -9.04
N GLY A 186 25.31 25.07 -9.88
CA GLY A 186 26.69 24.93 -9.40
C GLY A 186 26.83 23.68 -8.52
N ASP A 187 27.50 23.80 -7.36
CA ASP A 187 27.73 22.69 -6.41
C ASP A 187 26.72 22.67 -5.23
N VAL A 188 25.59 23.37 -5.38
CA VAL A 188 24.55 23.53 -4.37
C VAL A 188 23.25 22.93 -4.89
N LEU A 189 22.66 22.04 -4.09
CA LEU A 189 21.31 21.51 -4.27
C LEU A 189 20.34 22.36 -3.45
N TYR A 190 19.36 22.93 -4.13
CA TYR A 190 18.26 23.69 -3.55
C TYR A 190 17.06 22.77 -3.49
N ALA A 191 16.61 22.44 -2.28
CA ALA A 191 15.41 21.64 -2.04
C ALA A 191 14.32 22.52 -1.44
N VAL A 192 13.11 22.45 -1.99
CA VAL A 192 11.93 23.12 -1.43
C VAL A 192 11.02 22.07 -0.82
N ALA A 193 10.69 22.24 0.47
CA ALA A 193 9.91 21.26 1.23
C ALA A 193 8.73 21.93 1.94
N TYR A 194 7.60 21.23 1.99
CA TYR A 194 6.40 21.63 2.72
C TYR A 194 6.35 20.90 4.06
N GLU A 195 6.44 21.65 5.15
CA GLU A 195 6.27 21.14 6.51
C GLU A 195 4.78 21.24 6.88
N SER A 196 4.13 20.10 7.10
CA SER A 196 2.69 20.00 7.38
C SER A 196 2.32 20.01 8.87
N GLY A 197 3.33 20.03 9.76
CA GLY A 197 3.18 19.77 11.19
C GLY A 197 3.06 18.30 11.59
N TRP A 198 3.20 17.36 10.64
CA TRP A 198 3.12 15.91 10.84
C TRP A 198 4.38 15.20 10.34
N CYS A 199 5.55 15.79 10.62
CA CYS A 199 6.84 15.46 10.02
C CYS A 199 8.01 15.55 11.01
N TRP A 200 9.14 14.91 10.69
CA TRP A 200 10.30 14.89 11.58
C TRP A 200 11.03 16.23 11.62
N ASP A 201 11.30 16.73 12.83
CA ASP A 201 11.92 18.03 13.13
C ASP A 201 11.34 19.18 12.29
N CYS A 202 10.01 19.21 12.15
CA CYS A 202 9.27 20.22 11.41
C CYS A 202 8.38 21.08 12.35
N ALA A 203 8.03 22.29 11.91
CA ALA A 203 7.26 23.22 12.73
C ALA A 203 5.81 22.75 12.97
N SER A 204 5.29 23.00 14.16
CA SER A 204 3.90 22.70 14.55
C SER A 204 2.83 23.54 13.82
N THR A 205 3.25 24.42 12.92
CA THR A 205 2.42 25.25 12.04
C THR A 205 2.93 25.05 10.62
N PRO A 206 2.04 24.92 9.61
CA PRO A 206 2.48 24.79 8.24
C PRO A 206 3.49 25.86 7.81
N GLN A 207 4.51 25.45 7.08
CA GLN A 207 5.53 26.35 6.50
C GLN A 207 6.19 25.71 5.29
N THR A 208 6.55 26.54 4.31
CA THR A 208 7.41 26.11 3.19
C THR A 208 8.86 26.51 3.48
N THR A 209 9.80 25.56 3.37
CA THR A 209 11.23 25.86 3.49
C THR A 209 11.97 25.73 2.17
N VAL A 210 13.00 26.57 2.00
CA VAL A 210 13.97 26.50 0.91
C VAL A 210 15.33 26.25 1.57
N SER A 211 15.87 25.04 1.40
CA SER A 211 17.17 24.65 1.97
C SER A 211 18.25 24.61 0.88
N ALA A 212 19.36 25.32 1.09
CA ALA A 212 20.53 25.28 0.23
C ALA A 212 21.58 24.33 0.81
N LEU A 213 21.85 23.23 0.10
CA LEU A 213 22.67 22.11 0.55
C LEU A 213 23.92 22.00 -0.33
N ARG A 214 25.12 22.11 0.26
CA ARG A 214 26.37 21.89 -0.46
C ARG A 214 26.62 20.39 -0.58
N ILE A 215 26.67 19.91 -1.82
CA ILE A 215 26.81 18.47 -2.14
C ILE A 215 28.24 18.06 -2.55
N ALA A 216 29.17 19.02 -2.71
CA ALA A 216 30.54 18.79 -3.16
C ALA A 216 31.38 17.82 -2.31
N ASP A 217 31.01 17.60 -1.04
CA ASP A 217 31.49 16.47 -0.24
C ASP A 217 30.30 15.53 0.03
N PRO A 218 30.23 14.36 -0.62
CA PRO A 218 29.11 13.43 -0.45
C PRO A 218 29.07 12.79 0.94
N SER A 219 30.17 12.82 1.70
CA SER A 219 30.23 12.34 3.09
C SER A 219 29.82 13.40 4.12
N SER A 220 29.65 14.64 3.67
CA SER A 220 29.33 15.78 4.53
C SER A 220 28.41 16.77 3.82
N ILE A 221 27.23 16.28 3.39
CA ILE A 221 26.15 17.11 2.83
C ILE A 221 25.82 18.19 3.86
N ALA A 222 26.11 19.44 3.54
CA ALA A 222 26.08 20.53 4.51
C ALA A 222 25.00 21.55 4.17
N LEU A 223 24.06 21.77 5.09
CA LEU A 223 23.17 22.92 5.05
C LEU A 223 24.02 24.20 5.09
N VAL A 224 23.93 24.98 4.01
CA VAL A 224 24.58 26.30 3.92
C VAL A 224 23.69 27.35 4.55
N ASP A 225 22.41 27.30 4.18
CA ASP A 225 21.40 28.30 4.54
C ASP A 225 20.00 27.70 4.38
N ARG A 226 19.02 28.25 5.11
CA ARG A 226 17.60 27.87 5.02
C ARG A 226 16.73 29.11 5.16
N LEU A 227 15.88 29.36 4.17
CA LEU A 227 14.77 30.29 4.30
C LEU A 227 13.48 29.53 4.61
N THR A 228 12.61 30.17 5.40
CA THR A 228 11.35 29.62 5.85
C THR A 228 10.26 30.65 5.61
N PHE A 229 9.22 30.23 4.90
CA PHE A 229 8.01 31.02 4.66
C PHE A 229 6.89 30.42 5.51
N ALA A 230 6.59 31.08 6.63
CA ALA A 230 5.47 30.70 7.49
C ALA A 230 4.14 30.90 6.75
N GLU A 231 3.21 29.98 6.95
CA GLU A 231 1.87 30.06 6.39
C GLU A 231 0.94 30.87 7.32
N ASP A 232 0.71 32.15 7.00
CA ASP A 232 -0.15 33.08 7.76
C ASP A 232 -1.67 32.77 7.64
N GLY A 233 -2.09 31.50 7.75
CA GLY A 233 -3.49 31.09 7.56
C GLY A 233 -3.69 29.62 7.19
N TRP A 234 -4.75 29.35 6.42
CA TRP A 234 -5.19 27.99 6.02
C TRP A 234 -4.39 27.40 4.85
N TYR A 235 -3.11 27.76 4.68
CA TYR A 235 -2.32 27.26 3.54
C TYR A 235 -2.05 25.76 3.72
N GLY A 236 -2.57 24.96 2.80
CA GLY A 236 -2.43 23.51 2.79
C GLY A 236 -1.99 22.99 1.43
N GLY A 237 -0.76 22.49 1.33
CA GLY A 237 -0.26 21.81 0.14
C GLY A 237 1.18 22.17 -0.24
N ARG A 238 1.72 21.39 -1.19
CA ARG A 238 2.98 21.70 -1.87
C ARG A 238 2.86 23.00 -2.66
N ARG A 239 3.97 23.72 -2.82
CA ARG A 239 4.02 24.98 -3.58
C ARG A 239 4.72 24.78 -4.92
N SER A 240 4.12 25.23 -6.02
CA SER A 240 4.78 25.23 -7.34
C SER A 240 5.92 26.26 -7.39
N ILE A 241 6.95 25.97 -8.20
CA ILE A 241 8.24 26.66 -8.15
C ILE A 241 8.76 26.96 -9.57
N ALA A 242 9.31 28.14 -9.81
CA ALA A 242 10.06 28.46 -11.02
C ALA A 242 11.49 28.89 -10.67
N VAL A 243 12.47 28.55 -11.52
CA VAL A 243 13.90 28.63 -11.19
C VAL A 243 14.71 29.21 -12.35
N THR A 244 15.55 30.19 -12.05
CA THR A 244 16.60 30.70 -12.94
C THR A 244 17.98 30.57 -12.26
N PRO A 245 19.11 30.78 -12.99
CA PRO A 245 20.45 30.71 -12.39
C PRO A 245 20.75 31.80 -11.34
N GLU A 246 19.80 32.71 -11.07
CA GLU A 246 19.89 33.76 -10.06
C GLU A 246 18.74 33.75 -9.04
N ARG A 247 17.54 33.23 -9.37
CA ARG A 247 16.33 33.35 -8.54
C ARG A 247 15.53 32.05 -8.43
N LEU A 248 14.90 31.87 -7.27
CA LEU A 248 13.75 30.98 -7.11
C LEU A 248 12.50 31.83 -6.93
N TYR A 249 11.42 31.41 -7.57
CA TYR A 249 10.08 31.94 -7.42
C TYR A 249 9.22 30.83 -6.80
N VAL A 250 8.74 31.04 -5.58
CA VAL A 250 7.94 30.06 -4.83
C VAL A 250 6.51 30.60 -4.72
N SER A 251 5.54 29.97 -5.38
CA SER A 251 4.14 30.44 -5.37
C SER A 251 3.31 29.74 -4.29
N GLY A 252 2.68 30.52 -3.41
CA GLY A 252 1.72 30.03 -2.41
C GLY A 252 0.36 30.71 -2.53
N TRP A 253 -0.71 29.91 -2.49
CA TRP A 253 -2.10 30.34 -2.46
C TRP A 253 -2.42 31.28 -1.31
N ARG A 254 -3.33 32.23 -1.51
CA ARG A 254 -3.80 33.15 -0.47
C ARG A 254 -5.30 33.03 -0.27
N TYR A 255 -5.69 32.84 0.99
CA TYR A 255 -7.07 32.65 1.42
C TYR A 255 -7.73 33.98 1.80
N ASP A 256 -9.04 34.06 1.65
CA ASP A 256 -9.87 35.19 2.06
C ASP A 256 -10.41 35.06 3.50
N GLU A 257 -11.24 36.02 3.93
CA GLU A 257 -11.88 36.02 5.26
C GLU A 257 -12.87 34.86 5.47
N SER A 258 -13.27 34.13 4.42
CA SER A 258 -14.14 32.96 4.49
C SER A 258 -13.37 31.64 4.57
N GLY A 259 -12.05 31.65 4.36
CA GLY A 259 -11.23 30.45 4.30
C GLY A 259 -11.19 29.76 2.93
N MET A 260 -11.62 30.46 1.86
CA MET A 260 -11.50 30.01 0.48
C MET A 260 -10.24 30.60 -0.17
N VAL A 261 -9.60 29.87 -1.10
CA VAL A 261 -8.47 30.41 -1.87
C VAL A 261 -8.97 31.49 -2.83
N ALA A 262 -8.34 32.66 -2.84
CA ALA A 262 -8.79 33.83 -3.61
C ALA A 262 -7.71 34.44 -4.52
N SER A 263 -6.42 34.23 -4.23
CA SER A 263 -5.28 34.77 -5.00
C SER A 263 -4.00 33.98 -4.70
N SER A 264 -2.82 34.46 -5.10
CA SER A 264 -1.53 33.87 -4.74
C SER A 264 -0.47 34.95 -4.46
N THR A 265 0.61 34.53 -3.81
CA THR A 265 1.84 35.31 -3.67
C THR A 265 3.04 34.50 -4.09
N ILE A 266 3.96 35.13 -4.81
CA ILE A 266 5.24 34.57 -5.21
C ILE A 266 6.31 35.19 -4.30
N GLN A 267 6.89 34.39 -3.41
CA GLN A 267 8.09 34.80 -2.67
C GLN A 267 9.32 34.62 -3.57
N VAL A 268 10.13 35.68 -3.70
CA VAL A 268 11.38 35.66 -4.46
C VAL A 268 12.52 35.30 -3.51
N VAL A 269 13.38 34.37 -3.92
CA VAL A 269 14.64 34.08 -3.25
C VAL A 269 15.78 34.35 -4.21
N ASP A 270 16.70 35.22 -3.82
CA ASP A 270 17.97 35.37 -4.50
C ASP A 270 18.86 34.16 -4.17
N ILE A 271 19.25 33.44 -5.21
CA ILE A 271 20.22 32.34 -5.16
C ILE A 271 21.50 32.68 -5.94
N SER A 272 21.76 33.96 -6.20
CA SER A 272 22.88 34.40 -7.03
C SER A 272 24.25 34.01 -6.45
N ASP A 273 24.35 33.81 -5.14
CA ASP A 273 25.57 33.37 -4.46
C ASP A 273 25.94 31.90 -4.78
N PRO A 274 27.13 31.63 -5.35
CA PRO A 274 27.54 30.27 -5.73
C PRO A 274 28.02 29.42 -4.53
N GLY A 275 28.15 30.01 -3.33
CA GLY A 275 28.48 29.29 -2.10
C GLY A 275 27.28 28.64 -1.43
N GLY A 276 26.06 29.04 -1.84
CA GLY A 276 24.76 28.56 -1.33
C GLY A 276 24.07 29.49 -0.34
N VAL A 277 24.53 30.74 -0.18
CA VAL A 277 23.86 31.70 0.71
C VAL A 277 22.56 32.18 0.07
N LEU A 278 21.44 32.04 0.78
CA LEU A 278 20.12 32.47 0.32
C LEU A 278 19.89 33.92 0.75
N ARG A 279 19.11 34.68 -0.03
CA ARG A 279 18.57 35.97 0.45
C ARG A 279 17.08 36.06 0.14
N PRO A 280 16.23 36.38 1.13
CA PRO A 280 14.83 36.66 0.85
C PRO A 280 14.77 37.98 0.07
N GLY A 281 14.16 37.93 -1.11
CA GLY A 281 13.88 39.10 -1.93
C GLY A 281 12.51 39.69 -1.60
N THR A 282 11.88 40.29 -2.61
CA THR A 282 10.52 40.80 -2.52
C THR A 282 9.45 39.70 -2.54
N THR A 283 8.20 40.05 -2.26
CA THR A 283 7.04 39.18 -2.45
C THR A 283 6.09 39.84 -3.43
N VAL A 284 5.82 39.16 -4.55
CA VAL A 284 4.89 39.63 -5.59
C VAL A 284 3.51 39.07 -5.28
N ALA A 285 2.50 39.92 -5.16
CA ALA A 285 1.10 39.50 -5.12
C ALA A 285 0.54 39.47 -6.54
N VAL A 286 -0.19 38.41 -6.88
CA VAL A 286 -0.78 38.21 -8.22
C VAL A 286 -2.31 38.10 -8.12
N ALA A 287 -3.00 38.37 -9.22
CA ALA A 287 -4.46 38.49 -9.26
C ALA A 287 -5.22 37.22 -8.87
N GLY A 288 -4.67 36.04 -9.12
CA GLY A 288 -5.36 34.76 -9.00
C GLY A 288 -4.52 33.60 -8.44
N GLN A 289 -5.04 32.40 -8.60
CA GLN A 289 -4.43 31.13 -8.21
C GLN A 289 -3.30 30.70 -9.16
N ILE A 290 -2.26 30.09 -8.58
CA ILE A 290 -1.18 29.39 -9.28
C ILE A 290 -1.24 27.93 -8.77
N GLU A 291 -1.69 27.03 -9.64
CA GLU A 291 -1.83 25.59 -9.41
C GLU A 291 -0.60 24.81 -9.89
N ASN A 292 0.10 25.36 -10.89
CA ASN A 292 1.23 24.73 -11.55
C ASN A 292 2.31 25.76 -11.93
N ARG A 293 3.57 25.32 -11.95
CA ARG A 293 4.79 26.06 -12.32
C ARG A 293 4.71 26.69 -13.70
N TRP A 294 3.94 26.11 -14.61
CA TRP A 294 3.82 26.56 -15.99
C TRP A 294 3.11 27.91 -16.11
N GLN A 295 2.36 28.30 -15.09
CA GLN A 295 1.76 29.61 -14.94
C GLN A 295 2.76 30.75 -14.66
N MET A 296 4.06 30.48 -14.42
CA MET A 296 5.06 31.52 -14.18
C MET A 296 6.45 31.25 -14.79
N ASP A 297 7.08 32.28 -15.38
CA ASP A 297 8.50 32.24 -15.81
C ASP A 297 9.21 33.60 -15.70
N GLU A 298 10.54 33.60 -15.68
CA GLU A 298 11.38 34.80 -15.80
C GLU A 298 12.13 34.75 -17.15
N THR A 299 11.79 35.65 -18.07
CA THR A 299 12.44 35.76 -19.39
C THR A 299 12.79 37.22 -19.69
N GLY A 300 14.05 37.47 -20.07
CA GLY A 300 14.49 38.80 -20.54
C GLY A 300 14.47 39.92 -19.47
N GLY A 301 14.46 39.57 -18.18
CA GLY A 301 14.29 40.53 -17.08
C GLY A 301 12.82 40.85 -16.77
N VAL A 302 11.88 40.04 -17.26
CA VAL A 302 10.45 40.13 -16.96
C VAL A 302 9.97 38.83 -16.32
N LEU A 303 9.40 38.92 -15.12
CA LEU A 303 8.60 37.86 -14.52
C LEU A 303 7.21 37.92 -15.15
N ARG A 304 6.71 36.79 -15.66
CA ARG A 304 5.43 36.68 -16.35
C ARG A 304 4.58 35.65 -15.63
N VAL A 305 3.31 35.98 -15.40
CA VAL A 305 2.38 35.14 -14.65
C VAL A 305 1.03 35.11 -15.37
N VAL A 306 0.37 33.96 -15.40
CA VAL A 306 -1.04 33.84 -15.81
C VAL A 306 -1.80 33.08 -14.72
N SER A 307 -2.74 33.75 -14.04
CA SER A 307 -3.39 33.24 -12.81
C SER A 307 -4.89 33.55 -12.79
N GLN A 308 -5.72 32.70 -12.18
CA GLN A 308 -7.19 32.88 -12.19
C GLN A 308 -7.78 33.24 -10.81
N PRO A 309 -8.54 34.34 -10.68
CA PRO A 309 -9.27 34.64 -9.44
C PRO A 309 -10.57 33.83 -9.33
N GLY A 310 -10.96 33.46 -8.11
CA GLY A 310 -12.21 32.76 -7.83
C GLY A 310 -12.00 31.40 -7.14
N TRP A 311 -13.05 30.57 -7.10
CA TRP A 311 -13.06 29.28 -6.42
C TRP A 311 -13.77 28.23 -7.29
N TRP A 312 -13.12 27.08 -7.48
CA TRP A 312 -13.67 25.92 -8.21
C TRP A 312 -15.02 25.47 -7.61
N TRP A 313 -15.93 24.97 -8.45
CA TRP A 313 -17.30 24.59 -8.04
C TRP A 313 -18.23 25.77 -7.69
N GLY A 314 -18.08 26.91 -8.37
CA GLY A 314 -19.00 28.06 -8.27
C GLY A 314 -19.31 28.70 -9.64
N SER A 315 -20.49 29.29 -9.81
CA SER A 315 -20.91 29.94 -11.07
C SER A 315 -20.33 31.35 -11.28
N GLU A 316 -19.23 31.67 -10.60
CA GLU A 316 -18.58 32.99 -10.58
C GLU A 316 -17.04 32.88 -10.67
N ALA A 317 -16.52 31.88 -11.38
CA ALA A 317 -15.12 31.84 -11.79
C ALA A 317 -14.78 33.10 -12.61
N ALA A 318 -13.72 33.82 -12.24
CA ALA A 318 -13.36 35.08 -12.91
C ALA A 318 -12.43 34.83 -14.10
N GLU A 319 -12.34 35.81 -15.00
CA GLU A 319 -11.42 35.79 -16.14
C GLU A 319 -9.95 35.58 -15.68
N PRO A 320 -9.20 34.61 -16.24
CA PRO A 320 -7.77 34.48 -16.01
C PRO A 320 -7.03 35.76 -16.37
N VAL A 321 -6.01 36.10 -15.59
CA VAL A 321 -5.27 37.36 -15.70
C VAL A 321 -3.81 37.08 -16.00
N VAL A 322 -3.34 37.62 -17.13
CA VAL A 322 -1.92 37.76 -17.48
C VAL A 322 -1.37 38.99 -16.76
N GLU A 323 -0.34 38.82 -15.94
CA GLU A 323 0.39 39.91 -15.29
C GLU A 323 1.89 39.78 -15.56
N THR A 324 2.54 40.90 -15.88
CA THR A 324 3.98 40.97 -16.15
C THR A 324 4.63 41.96 -15.19
N PHE A 325 5.88 41.69 -14.83
CA PHE A 325 6.62 42.49 -13.86
C PHE A 325 8.09 42.69 -14.29
N GLU A 326 8.56 43.94 -14.25
CA GLU A 326 9.97 44.30 -14.45
C GLU A 326 10.80 43.77 -13.27
N VAL A 327 11.79 42.91 -13.53
CA VAL A 327 12.73 42.40 -12.51
C VAL A 327 13.96 43.31 -12.48
N VAL A 328 13.93 44.32 -11.61
CA VAL A 328 15.05 45.27 -11.44
C VAL A 328 16.11 44.68 -10.53
N SER A 329 15.69 43.95 -9.50
CA SER A 329 16.50 43.02 -8.73
C SER A 329 15.58 42.00 -8.04
N SER A 330 16.17 41.04 -7.32
CA SER A 330 15.44 40.14 -6.44
C SER A 330 14.68 40.86 -5.32
N ASP A 331 15.09 42.08 -4.95
CA ASP A 331 14.43 42.96 -3.96
C ASP A 331 13.39 43.93 -4.57
N ASP A 332 13.38 44.11 -5.89
CA ASP A 332 12.63 45.16 -6.60
C ASP A 332 12.04 44.59 -7.90
N ILE A 333 10.86 43.98 -7.77
CA ILE A 333 10.02 43.51 -8.89
C ILE A 333 8.79 44.40 -8.97
N ARG A 334 8.50 44.95 -10.16
CA ARG A 334 7.52 46.03 -10.34
C ARG A 334 6.46 45.68 -11.38
N PRO A 335 5.16 45.93 -11.15
CA PRO A 335 4.13 45.73 -12.17
C PRO A 335 4.44 46.49 -13.46
N LEU A 336 4.40 45.78 -14.58
CA LEU A 336 4.79 46.27 -15.91
C LEU A 336 3.60 46.33 -16.88
N GLY A 337 2.80 45.26 -16.94
CA GLY A 337 1.64 45.12 -17.81
C GLY A 337 0.61 44.14 -17.24
N ARG A 338 -0.65 44.27 -17.70
CA ARG A 338 -1.76 43.41 -17.26
C ARG A 338 -2.84 43.28 -18.34
N LEU A 339 -3.36 42.08 -18.51
CA LEU A 339 -4.45 41.72 -19.41
C LEU A 339 -5.36 40.70 -18.70
N ALA A 340 -6.68 40.93 -18.68
CA ALA A 340 -7.65 39.87 -18.40
C ALA A 340 -7.99 39.16 -19.72
N LEU A 341 -8.05 37.83 -19.72
CA LEU A 341 -8.43 37.05 -20.89
C LEU A 341 -9.95 37.11 -21.09
N ALA A 342 -10.37 37.56 -22.26
CA ALA A 342 -11.75 37.47 -22.69
C ALA A 342 -12.08 36.01 -23.02
N LEU A 343 -12.81 35.34 -22.15
CA LEU A 343 -13.31 33.98 -22.38
C LEU A 343 -14.64 34.00 -23.15
N PRO A 344 -14.93 33.02 -24.04
CA PRO A 344 -16.23 32.91 -24.70
C PRO A 344 -17.35 32.50 -23.73
N ARG A 345 -17.00 31.88 -22.61
CA ARG A 345 -17.87 31.44 -21.49
C ARG A 345 -17.03 31.33 -20.20
N PRO A 346 -17.61 31.30 -18.99
CA PRO A 346 -16.83 31.10 -17.77
C PRO A 346 -16.23 29.69 -17.72
N GLU A 347 -14.92 29.57 -17.53
CA GLU A 347 -14.17 28.31 -17.54
C GLU A 347 -12.95 28.41 -16.62
N ASP A 348 -12.39 27.26 -16.20
CA ASP A 348 -11.29 27.20 -15.23
C ASP A 348 -9.92 27.01 -15.92
N LEU A 349 -8.91 27.78 -15.53
CA LEU A 349 -7.55 27.75 -16.10
C LEU A 349 -6.82 26.46 -15.71
N MET A 350 -6.49 25.64 -16.71
CA MET A 350 -5.77 24.38 -16.51
C MET A 350 -4.26 24.55 -16.66
N SER A 351 -3.81 25.16 -17.76
CA SER A 351 -2.39 25.16 -18.11
C SER A 351 -1.99 26.40 -18.89
N VAL A 352 -0.70 26.70 -18.84
CA VAL A 352 -0.08 27.86 -19.47
C VAL A 352 1.24 27.39 -20.09
N ARG A 353 1.73 28.05 -21.13
CA ARG A 353 3.11 27.84 -21.59
C ARG A 353 3.66 29.10 -22.22
N PHE A 354 4.81 29.54 -21.75
CA PHE A 354 5.54 30.65 -22.36
C PHE A 354 6.50 30.13 -23.45
N ASP A 355 6.61 30.88 -24.55
CA ASP A 355 7.51 30.59 -25.68
C ASP A 355 8.08 31.91 -26.23
N GLY A 356 9.30 32.27 -25.82
CA GLY A 356 9.93 33.52 -26.24
C GLY A 356 9.01 34.73 -26.05
N PRO A 357 8.58 35.45 -27.12
CA PRO A 357 7.67 36.59 -27.04
C PRO A 357 6.18 36.22 -26.97
N ARG A 358 5.81 34.98 -26.65
CA ARG A 358 4.43 34.48 -26.64
C ARG A 358 4.07 33.79 -25.32
N ALA A 359 2.78 33.69 -25.05
CA ALA A 359 2.24 32.70 -24.15
C ALA A 359 1.00 32.02 -24.75
N TYR A 360 0.75 30.81 -24.27
CA TYR A 360 -0.42 30.00 -24.54
C TYR A 360 -1.15 29.75 -23.21
N ALA A 361 -2.48 29.78 -23.19
CA ALA A 361 -3.27 29.44 -22.01
C ALA A 361 -4.42 28.51 -22.40
N VAL A 362 -4.78 27.59 -21.50
CA VAL A 362 -5.81 26.56 -21.68
C VAL A 362 -6.79 26.62 -20.52
N THR A 363 -8.08 26.69 -20.81
CA THR A 363 -9.18 26.58 -19.83
C THR A 363 -9.93 25.25 -19.97
N PHE A 364 -10.86 24.94 -19.04
CA PHE A 364 -11.62 23.69 -19.01
C PHE A 364 -13.12 23.85 -18.79
N GLN A 365 -13.93 23.46 -19.80
CA GLN A 365 -15.32 23.01 -19.68
C GLN A 365 -15.72 22.06 -20.85
N ARG A 366 -14.91 21.02 -21.11
CA ARG A 366 -15.12 19.95 -22.13
C ARG A 366 -15.13 20.40 -23.61
N ILE A 367 -14.99 21.69 -23.89
CA ILE A 367 -14.85 22.28 -25.22
C ILE A 367 -13.91 23.47 -25.04
N ASP A 368 -12.62 23.18 -25.06
CA ASP A 368 -11.65 23.98 -24.34
C ASP A 368 -10.85 24.87 -25.30
N PRO A 369 -10.94 26.21 -25.16
CA PRO A 369 -10.20 27.14 -25.99
C PRO A 369 -8.72 27.21 -25.61
N LEU A 370 -7.86 27.01 -26.61
CA LEU A 370 -6.45 27.39 -26.55
C LEU A 370 -6.32 28.89 -26.90
N PHE A 371 -5.95 29.72 -25.93
CA PHE A 371 -5.72 31.16 -26.12
C PHE A 371 -4.27 31.46 -26.49
N LEU A 372 -4.07 32.35 -27.46
CA LEU A 372 -2.76 32.81 -27.92
C LEU A 372 -2.54 34.26 -27.49
N ILE A 373 -1.44 34.49 -26.76
CA ILE A 373 -1.12 35.76 -26.12
C ILE A 373 0.22 36.28 -26.67
N ASP A 374 0.21 37.51 -27.16
CA ASP A 374 1.40 38.25 -27.60
C ASP A 374 2.01 39.00 -26.41
N LEU A 375 3.28 38.68 -26.12
CA LEU A 375 4.09 39.25 -25.05
C LEU A 375 5.36 39.92 -25.62
N SER A 376 5.35 40.29 -26.91
CA SER A 376 6.47 40.98 -27.57
C SER A 376 6.68 42.41 -27.04
N ASP A 377 5.61 43.06 -26.58
CA ASP A 377 5.66 44.18 -25.64
C ASP A 377 5.05 43.73 -24.30
N PRO A 378 5.88 43.32 -23.31
CA PRO A 378 5.36 42.85 -22.03
C PRO A 378 4.70 43.96 -21.19
N ALA A 379 4.83 45.25 -21.53
CA ALA A 379 4.07 46.32 -20.87
C ALA A 379 2.62 46.43 -21.42
N ASN A 380 2.38 45.92 -22.62
CA ASN A 380 1.07 45.92 -23.29
C ASN A 380 0.72 44.52 -23.83
N PRO A 381 0.55 43.51 -22.95
CA PRO A 381 0.21 42.14 -23.38
C PRO A 381 -1.15 42.08 -24.09
N VAL A 382 -1.27 41.26 -25.14
CA VAL A 382 -2.47 41.20 -26.01
C VAL A 382 -2.93 39.77 -26.28
N GLN A 383 -4.19 39.45 -25.99
CA GLN A 383 -4.86 38.23 -26.50
C GLN A 383 -5.12 38.42 -28.00
N ARG A 384 -4.64 37.49 -28.83
CA ARG A 384 -4.65 37.58 -30.30
C ARG A 384 -5.71 36.70 -30.94
N GLY A 385 -5.71 35.42 -30.57
CA GLY A 385 -6.59 34.40 -31.12
C GLY A 385 -6.96 33.35 -30.09
N GLU A 386 -7.97 32.56 -30.42
CA GLU A 386 -8.53 31.47 -29.64
C GLU A 386 -8.85 30.29 -30.56
N LEU A 387 -8.82 29.07 -30.04
CA LEU A 387 -9.13 27.85 -30.78
C LEU A 387 -9.89 26.88 -29.88
N GLU A 388 -11.22 26.83 -30.02
CA GLU A 388 -12.10 25.85 -29.34
C GLU A 388 -11.84 24.41 -29.85
N LEU A 389 -11.74 23.46 -28.93
CA LEU A 389 -11.44 22.05 -29.23
C LEU A 389 -12.29 21.12 -28.35
N PRO A 390 -12.77 19.96 -28.82
CA PRO A 390 -13.39 18.97 -27.92
C PRO A 390 -12.35 18.39 -26.96
N GLY A 391 -12.77 18.01 -25.75
CA GLY A 391 -11.85 17.55 -24.71
C GLY A 391 -11.01 18.69 -24.13
N TRP A 392 -9.83 18.38 -23.59
CA TRP A 392 -9.01 19.32 -22.80
C TRP A 392 -7.51 19.11 -22.97
N LEU A 393 -6.69 20.14 -22.72
CA LEU A 393 -5.22 20.05 -22.80
C LEU A 393 -4.57 20.20 -21.41
N LEU A 394 -3.65 19.30 -21.09
CA LEU A 394 -2.91 19.29 -19.81
C LEU A 394 -1.57 20.04 -19.93
N TYR A 395 -0.88 19.83 -21.06
CA TYR A 395 0.51 20.24 -21.25
C TYR A 395 0.80 20.65 -22.71
N LEU A 396 1.72 21.60 -22.86
CA LEU A 396 2.08 22.24 -24.13
C LEU A 396 3.60 22.30 -24.30
N GLU A 397 4.11 21.83 -25.44
CA GLU A 397 5.53 21.83 -25.82
C GLU A 397 5.74 22.62 -27.14
N PRO A 398 6.29 23.85 -27.08
CA PRO A 398 6.49 24.70 -28.25
C PRO A 398 7.62 24.22 -29.16
N ARG A 399 7.43 24.38 -30.47
CA ARG A 399 8.41 24.09 -31.54
C ARG A 399 8.44 25.22 -32.57
N GLY A 400 8.57 26.46 -32.09
CA GLY A 400 8.74 27.65 -32.92
C GLY A 400 7.43 28.09 -33.57
N ASP A 401 7.12 27.64 -34.79
CA ASP A 401 5.83 27.92 -35.44
C ASP A 401 4.80 26.79 -35.26
N ARG A 402 5.16 25.75 -34.50
CA ARG A 402 4.28 24.63 -34.11
C ARG A 402 4.17 24.51 -32.60
N LEU A 403 3.07 23.92 -32.15
CA LEU A 403 2.83 23.57 -30.75
C LEU A 403 2.36 22.11 -30.69
N VAL A 404 3.05 21.29 -29.92
CA VAL A 404 2.62 19.92 -29.57
C VAL A 404 1.92 20.00 -28.21
N ALA A 405 0.78 19.34 -28.05
CA ALA A 405 0.07 19.29 -26.78
C ALA A 405 -0.33 17.88 -26.38
N LEU A 406 -0.37 17.63 -25.08
CA LEU A 406 -0.88 16.40 -24.46
C LEU A 406 -2.13 16.74 -23.64
N GLY A 407 -3.15 15.88 -23.70
CA GLY A 407 -4.42 16.08 -23.01
C GLY A 407 -5.38 14.91 -23.23
N TRP A 408 -6.68 15.21 -23.36
CA TRP A 408 -7.75 14.25 -23.60
C TRP A 408 -8.68 14.71 -24.73
N ASP A 409 -9.35 13.75 -25.37
CA ASP A 409 -10.35 13.96 -26.41
C ASP A 409 -11.71 13.32 -26.03
N ASP A 410 -12.67 14.16 -25.62
CA ASP A 410 -14.07 13.78 -25.36
C ASP A 410 -14.80 13.26 -26.62
N GLY A 411 -14.28 13.52 -27.81
CA GLY A 411 -14.83 13.02 -29.08
C GLY A 411 -14.45 11.57 -29.40
N ALA A 412 -13.47 11.00 -28.70
CA ALA A 412 -12.91 9.67 -29.00
C ALA A 412 -13.65 8.49 -28.34
N GLY A 413 -14.56 8.74 -27.39
CA GLY A 413 -15.29 7.68 -26.66
C GLY A 413 -16.25 8.22 -25.62
N TRP A 414 -17.02 7.35 -24.95
CA TRP A 414 -18.05 7.78 -23.98
C TRP A 414 -17.46 8.43 -22.71
N SER A 415 -16.22 8.10 -22.37
CA SER A 415 -15.45 8.58 -21.21
C SER A 415 -14.28 9.52 -21.57
N GLY A 416 -14.03 9.75 -22.86
CA GLY A 416 -12.84 10.43 -23.37
C GLY A 416 -11.57 9.55 -23.35
N ALA A 417 -10.65 9.81 -24.28
CA ALA A 417 -9.37 9.11 -24.38
C ALA A 417 -8.20 10.09 -24.22
N MET A 418 -7.00 9.63 -23.84
CA MET A 418 -5.81 10.51 -23.85
C MET A 418 -5.47 10.87 -25.31
N ALA A 419 -4.93 12.07 -25.55
CA ALA A 419 -4.65 12.54 -26.91
C ALA A 419 -3.40 13.41 -27.00
N VAL A 420 -2.71 13.32 -28.14
CA VAL A 420 -1.70 14.28 -28.56
C VAL A 420 -2.25 15.11 -29.72
N SER A 421 -2.09 16.42 -29.64
CA SER A 421 -2.53 17.38 -30.66
C SER A 421 -1.34 18.14 -31.25
N LEU A 422 -1.40 18.48 -32.53
CA LEU A 422 -0.43 19.33 -33.22
C LEU A 422 -1.13 20.58 -33.77
N PHE A 423 -0.59 21.77 -33.47
CA PHE A 423 -1.14 23.05 -33.91
C PHE A 423 -0.18 23.85 -34.80
N ASP A 424 -0.73 24.57 -35.76
CA ASP A 424 -0.11 25.74 -36.39
C ASP A 424 -0.31 26.96 -35.47
N VAL A 425 0.80 27.57 -35.07
CA VAL A 425 0.85 28.80 -34.25
C VAL A 425 1.79 29.84 -34.90
N ALA A 426 1.95 29.78 -36.22
CA ALA A 426 2.73 30.74 -37.00
C ALA A 426 2.10 32.15 -36.95
N ASP A 427 0.77 32.21 -37.12
CA ASP A 427 -0.04 33.41 -36.98
C ASP A 427 -0.83 33.34 -35.66
N LEU A 428 -0.68 34.35 -34.80
CA LEU A 428 -1.36 34.40 -33.50
C LEU A 428 -2.84 34.78 -33.63
N ASP A 429 -3.25 35.41 -34.74
CA ASP A 429 -4.65 35.76 -35.01
C ASP A 429 -5.43 34.61 -35.67
N ALA A 430 -4.75 33.53 -36.08
CA ALA A 430 -5.32 32.41 -36.82
C ALA A 430 -4.70 31.04 -36.43
N PRO A 431 -4.77 30.63 -35.15
CA PRO A 431 -4.36 29.29 -34.72
C PRO A 431 -5.18 28.19 -35.42
N LEU A 432 -4.53 27.05 -35.72
CA LEU A 432 -5.19 25.90 -36.33
C LEU A 432 -4.75 24.59 -35.67
N LEU A 433 -5.69 23.70 -35.37
CA LEU A 433 -5.37 22.28 -35.20
C LEU A 433 -4.98 21.71 -36.57
N ILE A 434 -3.78 21.12 -36.66
CA ILE A 434 -3.33 20.39 -37.85
C ILE A 434 -3.89 18.98 -37.81
N GLU A 435 -3.62 18.25 -36.72
CA GLU A 435 -3.95 16.83 -36.56
C GLU A 435 -4.01 16.47 -35.07
N ARG A 436 -4.79 15.43 -34.70
CA ARG A 436 -4.89 14.93 -33.33
C ARG A 436 -5.03 13.41 -33.33
N VAL A 437 -4.26 12.74 -32.45
CA VAL A 437 -4.30 11.29 -32.29
C VAL A 437 -4.66 10.91 -30.85
N ALA A 438 -5.63 10.00 -30.70
CA ALA A 438 -6.14 9.53 -29.41
C ALA A 438 -5.64 8.11 -29.08
N PHE A 439 -5.41 7.81 -27.80
CA PHE A 439 -4.82 6.59 -27.27
C PHE A 439 -5.24 6.32 -25.81
N GLY A 440 -4.74 5.24 -25.22
CA GLY A 440 -4.99 4.86 -23.82
C GLY A 440 -6.07 3.80 -23.62
N GLY A 441 -7.17 3.89 -24.38
CA GLY A 441 -8.39 3.11 -24.16
C GLY A 441 -9.51 3.99 -23.63
N GLU A 442 -10.58 3.38 -23.12
CA GLU A 442 -11.72 4.10 -22.54
C GLU A 442 -11.37 4.81 -21.21
N TRP A 443 -10.34 4.37 -20.51
CA TRP A 443 -9.81 5.05 -19.31
C TRP A 443 -8.29 5.10 -19.41
N GLY A 444 -7.70 6.25 -19.14
CA GLY A 444 -6.26 6.49 -19.29
C GLY A 444 -5.68 7.28 -18.12
N TRP A 445 -4.53 6.83 -17.63
CA TRP A 445 -3.76 7.43 -16.54
C TRP A 445 -2.36 7.79 -17.03
N MET A 446 -1.94 9.01 -16.68
CA MET A 446 -0.58 9.48 -16.90
C MET A 446 0.26 9.16 -15.65
N PRO A 447 1.52 8.73 -15.81
CA PRO A 447 2.38 8.25 -14.70
C PRO A 447 2.97 9.36 -13.84
N GLU A 448 2.80 10.58 -14.29
CA GLU A 448 3.28 11.80 -13.67
C GLU A 448 2.17 12.85 -13.83
N ASP A 449 2.21 13.82 -12.93
CA ASP A 449 1.17 14.80 -12.70
C ASP A 449 1.44 16.13 -13.43
N GLN A 450 0.56 17.15 -13.34
CA GLN A 450 0.64 18.28 -14.26
C GLN A 450 1.95 19.08 -14.18
N ASP A 451 2.47 19.37 -12.97
CA ASP A 451 3.79 19.97 -12.93
C ASP A 451 4.86 18.98 -13.39
N ARG A 452 4.66 17.67 -13.56
CA ARG A 452 5.70 16.61 -13.80
C ARG A 452 5.61 15.83 -15.11
N ILE A 453 4.67 16.18 -15.97
CA ILE A 453 4.25 15.32 -17.06
C ILE A 453 5.30 15.16 -18.17
N HIS A 454 6.18 16.13 -18.45
CA HIS A 454 7.15 15.97 -19.55
C HIS A 454 8.44 15.24 -19.15
N LYS A 455 8.71 15.00 -17.85
CA LYS A 455 9.67 13.96 -17.45
C LYS A 455 9.28 12.60 -18.09
N ALA A 456 7.97 12.33 -18.21
CA ALA A 456 7.43 11.18 -18.94
C ALA A 456 7.19 11.43 -20.44
N PHE A 457 6.53 12.53 -20.82
CA PHE A 457 6.18 12.89 -22.21
C PHE A 457 7.38 13.48 -22.98
N ARG A 458 7.98 12.70 -23.89
CA ARG A 458 9.24 13.06 -24.56
C ARG A 458 9.07 13.22 -26.08
N VAL A 459 9.21 14.45 -26.57
CA VAL A 459 9.14 14.81 -28.00
C VAL A 459 10.58 14.89 -28.58
N LEU A 460 11.00 13.87 -29.33
CA LEU A 460 12.36 13.64 -29.82
C LEU A 460 12.53 14.10 -31.28
N ASP A 461 12.91 15.37 -31.51
CA ASP A 461 13.02 15.97 -32.86
C ASP A 461 13.89 15.15 -33.83
N GLY A 462 15.05 14.69 -33.35
CA GLY A 462 16.03 13.96 -34.17
C GLY A 462 15.54 12.60 -34.67
N LEU A 463 14.41 12.09 -34.15
CA LEU A 463 13.80 10.83 -34.55
C LEU A 463 12.39 11.01 -35.14
N GLY A 464 11.84 12.23 -35.16
CA GLY A 464 10.45 12.51 -35.52
C GLY A 464 9.47 11.68 -34.70
N LEU A 465 9.70 11.58 -33.38
CA LEU A 465 9.03 10.61 -32.51
C LEU A 465 8.65 11.22 -31.16
N ILE A 466 7.42 10.98 -30.74
CA ILE A 466 6.91 11.27 -29.40
C ILE A 466 6.78 9.94 -28.65
N LEU A 467 7.25 9.94 -27.41
CA LEU A 467 7.07 8.86 -26.44
C LEU A 467 6.15 9.35 -25.32
N MET A 468 5.08 8.60 -25.07
CA MET A 468 4.19 8.84 -23.93
C MET A 468 3.98 7.54 -23.13
N PRO A 469 4.69 7.35 -22.01
CA PRO A 469 4.41 6.28 -21.06
C PRO A 469 3.03 6.49 -20.43
N PHE A 470 2.21 5.44 -20.37
CA PHE A 470 0.85 5.50 -19.84
C PHE A 470 0.41 4.17 -19.23
N ALA A 471 -0.67 4.21 -18.46
CA ALA A 471 -1.50 3.06 -18.17
C ALA A 471 -2.96 3.37 -18.51
N GLY A 472 -3.80 2.35 -18.61
CA GLY A 472 -5.21 2.50 -18.95
C GLY A 472 -6.00 1.23 -18.73
N TRP A 473 -7.32 1.34 -18.91
CA TRP A 473 -8.24 0.22 -18.95
C TRP A 473 -9.02 0.27 -20.26
N ALA A 474 -9.05 -0.86 -20.97
CA ALA A 474 -9.69 -0.97 -22.27
C ALA A 474 -10.75 -2.07 -22.28
N TYR A 475 -11.90 -1.80 -22.90
CA TYR A 475 -13.00 -2.75 -23.03
C TYR A 475 -12.89 -3.57 -24.33
N ASP A 476 -13.39 -4.79 -24.29
CA ASP A 476 -13.49 -5.73 -25.40
C ASP A 476 -14.98 -6.02 -25.61
N GLU A 477 -15.69 -5.14 -26.35
CA GLU A 477 -17.13 -5.28 -26.59
C GLU A 477 -17.55 -6.68 -27.08
N PRO A 478 -16.83 -7.35 -28.02
CA PRO A 478 -17.16 -8.72 -28.43
C PRO A 478 -17.11 -9.78 -27.31
N ARG A 479 -16.37 -9.52 -26.22
CA ARG A 479 -16.28 -10.38 -25.03
C ARG A 479 -16.99 -9.81 -23.81
N GLY A 480 -17.40 -8.55 -23.87
CA GLY A 480 -17.96 -7.73 -22.79
C GLY A 480 -17.11 -7.72 -21.50
N THR A 481 -15.79 -7.82 -21.64
CA THR A 481 -14.78 -7.78 -20.57
C THR A 481 -13.85 -6.58 -20.75
N GLY A 482 -13.15 -6.15 -19.70
CA GLY A 482 -12.06 -5.20 -19.84
C GLY A 482 -10.70 -5.78 -19.40
N SER A 483 -9.65 -5.02 -19.69
CA SER A 483 -8.25 -5.37 -19.41
C SER A 483 -7.45 -4.11 -19.11
N TYR A 484 -6.52 -4.19 -18.16
CA TYR A 484 -5.50 -3.15 -18.00
C TYR A 484 -4.53 -3.17 -19.19
N ARG A 485 -3.96 -2.00 -19.47
CA ARG A 485 -2.88 -1.79 -20.44
C ARG A 485 -1.85 -0.89 -19.78
N SER A 486 -0.58 -1.18 -19.96
CA SER A 486 0.54 -0.31 -19.60
C SER A 486 1.61 -0.39 -20.67
N GLY A 487 2.31 0.71 -20.90
CA GLY A 487 3.35 0.78 -21.93
C GLY A 487 3.68 2.19 -22.38
N VAL A 488 4.49 2.28 -23.43
CA VAL A 488 4.84 3.55 -24.08
C VAL A 488 4.10 3.65 -25.40
N GLN A 489 3.19 4.62 -25.50
CA GLN A 489 2.58 4.99 -26.78
C GLN A 489 3.65 5.68 -27.65
N LEU A 490 3.85 5.15 -28.85
CA LEU A 490 4.67 5.76 -29.89
C LEU A 490 3.78 6.60 -30.81
N ILE A 491 4.20 7.81 -31.13
CA ILE A 491 3.52 8.69 -32.10
C ILE A 491 4.59 9.33 -33.00
N ASP A 492 4.51 9.10 -34.30
CA ASP A 492 5.37 9.79 -35.26
C ASP A 492 4.93 11.25 -35.38
N PHE A 493 5.90 12.15 -35.47
CA PHE A 493 5.70 13.59 -35.52
C PHE A 493 6.61 14.24 -36.56
N SER A 494 6.02 15.08 -37.41
CA SER A 494 6.73 16.04 -38.27
C SER A 494 6.09 17.42 -38.13
N ARG A 495 6.70 18.47 -38.70
CA ARG A 495 6.18 19.85 -38.62
C ARG A 495 4.68 19.97 -38.94
N ASP A 496 4.17 19.16 -39.85
CA ASP A 496 2.80 19.27 -40.37
C ASP A 496 2.08 17.91 -40.45
N ASP A 497 2.51 16.92 -39.65
CA ASP A 497 1.92 15.56 -39.60
C ASP A 497 2.09 14.96 -38.20
N LEU A 498 1.08 14.25 -37.71
CA LEU A 498 1.05 13.60 -36.40
C LEU A 498 0.32 12.26 -36.54
N ALA A 499 1.02 11.15 -36.35
CA ALA A 499 0.49 9.84 -36.69
C ALA A 499 0.73 8.80 -35.59
N LEU A 500 -0.36 8.20 -35.11
CA LEU A 500 -0.32 7.15 -34.10
C LEU A 500 0.47 5.93 -34.61
N ARG A 501 1.22 5.30 -33.71
CA ARG A 501 1.98 4.06 -33.95
C ARG A 501 1.62 3.02 -32.87
N GLY A 502 2.40 1.96 -32.77
CA GLY A 502 2.22 0.90 -31.78
C GLY A 502 2.40 1.36 -30.33
N VAL A 503 2.14 0.43 -29.41
CA VAL A 503 2.44 0.58 -27.99
C VAL A 503 3.51 -0.44 -27.62
N ALA A 504 4.61 0.02 -27.03
CA ALA A 504 5.57 -0.86 -26.37
C ALA A 504 5.00 -1.25 -25.00
N ALA A 505 4.29 -2.38 -24.95
CA ALA A 505 3.59 -2.86 -23.76
C ALA A 505 4.58 -3.34 -22.68
N HIS A 506 4.31 -3.01 -21.40
CA HIS A 506 5.29 -3.07 -20.30
C HIS A 506 4.64 -3.53 -18.99
N GLU A 507 5.39 -4.25 -18.15
CA GLU A 507 4.98 -4.67 -16.80
C GLU A 507 5.10 -3.52 -15.79
N GLY A 508 4.18 -3.42 -14.83
CA GLY A 508 4.10 -2.24 -13.96
C GLY A 508 3.56 -1.01 -14.70
N PHE A 509 3.28 0.09 -13.98
CA PHE A 509 2.89 1.37 -14.60
C PHE A 509 4.12 1.99 -15.31
N ALA A 510 4.08 2.16 -16.63
CA ALA A 510 5.16 2.78 -17.39
C ALA A 510 5.32 4.27 -17.03
N ARG A 511 6.48 4.68 -16.48
CA ARG A 511 6.74 6.04 -15.97
C ARG A 511 7.75 6.86 -16.77
N ARG A 512 8.76 6.23 -17.39
CA ARG A 512 9.73 6.93 -18.25
C ARG A 512 9.97 6.16 -19.54
N ALA A 513 10.31 6.89 -20.59
CA ALA A 513 10.77 6.31 -21.84
C ALA A 513 11.88 7.16 -22.48
N PHE A 514 12.84 6.50 -23.11
CA PHE A 514 13.94 7.13 -23.84
C PHE A 514 14.47 6.21 -24.94
N VAL A 515 15.23 6.76 -25.90
CA VAL A 515 15.88 5.98 -26.95
C VAL A 515 17.39 6.00 -26.74
N HIS A 516 18.03 4.83 -26.80
CA HIS A 516 19.49 4.67 -26.80
C HIS A 516 19.89 3.57 -27.79
N ARG A 517 20.93 3.81 -28.59
CA ARG A 517 21.39 2.87 -29.66
C ARG A 517 20.25 2.34 -30.54
N ASP A 518 19.40 3.24 -30.99
CA ASP A 518 18.24 2.99 -31.87
C ASP A 518 17.13 2.08 -31.27
N ALA A 519 17.27 1.64 -30.01
CA ALA A 519 16.26 0.91 -29.25
C ALA A 519 15.51 1.82 -28.28
N LEU A 520 14.23 1.55 -28.08
CA LEU A 520 13.41 2.14 -27.01
C LEU A 520 13.72 1.46 -25.68
N PHE A 521 13.73 2.24 -24.61
CA PHE A 521 13.73 1.77 -23.23
C PHE A 521 12.48 2.30 -22.52
N ALA A 522 11.79 1.45 -21.79
CA ALA A 522 10.65 1.79 -20.94
C ALA A 522 10.96 1.40 -19.49
N LEU A 523 10.58 2.26 -18.55
CA LEU A 523 10.82 2.09 -17.11
C LEU A 523 9.52 2.25 -16.31
N SER A 524 9.23 1.27 -15.48
CA SER A 524 8.25 1.30 -14.39
C SER A 524 8.96 1.19 -13.04
N ASP A 525 8.23 1.28 -11.92
CA ASP A 525 8.79 0.95 -10.60
C ASP A 525 9.12 -0.56 -10.45
N GLU A 526 8.72 -1.39 -11.42
CA GLU A 526 8.87 -2.85 -11.40
C GLU A 526 9.89 -3.36 -12.45
N ARG A 527 10.10 -2.67 -13.58
CA ARG A 527 11.00 -3.12 -14.66
C ARG A 527 11.69 -1.99 -15.42
N LEU A 528 12.86 -2.31 -15.99
CA LEU A 528 13.39 -1.65 -17.18
C LEU A 528 13.36 -2.66 -18.35
N ASP A 529 12.58 -2.40 -19.39
CA ASP A 529 12.50 -3.22 -20.60
C ASP A 529 12.95 -2.44 -21.85
N SER A 530 13.35 -3.17 -22.89
CA SER A 530 13.84 -2.59 -24.15
C SER A 530 13.18 -3.19 -25.39
N TYR A 531 13.07 -2.40 -26.46
CA TYR A 531 12.29 -2.73 -27.66
C TYR A 531 12.98 -2.23 -28.95
N ASP A 532 12.82 -2.98 -30.03
CA ASP A 532 13.20 -2.58 -31.39
C ASP A 532 12.23 -1.51 -31.92
N LEU A 533 12.78 -0.47 -32.56
CA LEU A 533 12.03 0.61 -33.20
C LEU A 533 12.06 0.54 -34.75
N ALA A 534 12.62 -0.52 -35.33
CA ALA A 534 12.62 -0.74 -36.78
C ALA A 534 11.20 -0.88 -37.38
N ASP A 535 10.26 -1.41 -36.59
CA ASP A 535 8.82 -1.32 -36.84
C ASP A 535 8.16 -0.59 -35.67
N ARG A 536 7.81 0.69 -35.87
CA ARG A 536 7.14 1.50 -34.86
C ARG A 536 5.67 1.11 -34.65
N ASP A 537 5.03 0.44 -35.61
CA ASP A 537 3.65 -0.05 -35.45
C ASP A 537 3.61 -1.32 -34.59
N ASN A 538 4.70 -2.11 -34.56
CA ASN A 538 4.83 -3.34 -33.78
C ASN A 538 6.19 -3.38 -33.01
N PRO A 539 6.42 -2.51 -32.02
CA PRO A 539 7.69 -2.44 -31.29
C PRO A 539 7.99 -3.75 -30.56
N ALA A 540 8.96 -4.51 -31.08
CA ALA A 540 9.24 -5.87 -30.59
C ALA A 540 10.13 -5.84 -29.35
N PRO A 541 9.79 -6.52 -28.24
CA PRO A 541 10.63 -6.58 -27.06
C PRO A 541 11.96 -7.31 -27.35
N LEU A 542 13.05 -6.81 -26.77
CA LEU A 542 14.42 -7.31 -26.96
C LEU A 542 14.92 -8.07 -25.71
N ASP A 543 15.10 -7.36 -24.59
CA ASP A 543 15.41 -7.92 -23.27
C ASP A 543 14.96 -6.97 -22.14
N GLY A 544 14.93 -7.47 -20.90
CA GLY A 544 14.39 -6.77 -19.74
C GLY A 544 15.03 -7.14 -18.39
N VAL A 545 14.94 -6.21 -17.43
CA VAL A 545 15.46 -6.35 -16.07
C VAL A 545 14.38 -6.00 -15.05
N THR A 546 14.02 -6.97 -14.22
CA THR A 546 13.16 -6.79 -13.05
C THR A 546 13.85 -5.91 -12.01
N LEU A 547 13.17 -4.85 -11.56
CA LEU A 547 13.60 -3.92 -10.50
C LEU A 547 12.85 -4.21 -9.19
N ALA A 548 11.55 -4.50 -9.29
CA ALA A 548 10.69 -4.95 -8.21
C ALA A 548 9.69 -6.01 -8.71
N ARG A 549 9.03 -6.70 -7.79
CA ARG A 549 7.99 -7.68 -8.12
C ARG A 549 7.02 -7.83 -6.94
N ALA A 550 5.73 -7.92 -7.24
CA ALA A 550 4.71 -8.08 -6.22
C ALA A 550 4.55 -9.55 -5.78
N VAL A 551 5.13 -9.89 -4.62
CA VAL A 551 5.12 -11.27 -4.07
C VAL A 551 4.14 -11.39 -2.91
N TYR A 552 3.13 -12.24 -3.06
CA TYR A 552 2.04 -12.40 -2.08
C TYR A 552 2.05 -13.74 -1.33
N ARG A 553 2.74 -14.76 -1.87
CA ARG A 553 2.97 -16.05 -1.20
C ARG A 553 4.38 -16.55 -1.51
N VAL A 554 4.95 -17.29 -0.57
CA VAL A 554 6.22 -18.01 -0.75
C VAL A 554 6.06 -19.49 -0.41
N ALA A 555 7.05 -20.31 -0.74
CA ALA A 555 7.24 -21.65 -0.17
C ALA A 555 8.71 -22.06 -0.26
N ARG A 556 9.26 -22.64 0.82
CA ARG A 556 10.63 -23.19 0.79
C ARG A 556 10.64 -24.61 0.22
N ILE A 557 11.56 -24.87 -0.70
CA ILE A 557 11.85 -26.20 -1.28
C ILE A 557 13.35 -26.46 -1.12
N GLY A 558 13.73 -27.07 0.01
CA GLY A 558 15.14 -27.26 0.38
C GLY A 558 15.89 -25.94 0.52
N ASP A 559 16.89 -25.73 -0.33
CA ASP A 559 17.71 -24.51 -0.39
C ASP A 559 17.15 -23.44 -1.36
N HIS A 560 15.92 -23.62 -1.85
CA HIS A 560 15.24 -22.69 -2.75
C HIS A 560 13.96 -22.13 -2.12
N VAL A 561 13.51 -21.00 -2.64
CA VAL A 561 12.21 -20.38 -2.37
C VAL A 561 11.47 -20.26 -3.69
N ALA A 562 10.24 -20.79 -3.74
CA ALA A 562 9.30 -20.48 -4.81
C ALA A 562 8.42 -19.29 -4.38
N GLU A 563 8.23 -18.36 -5.29
CA GLU A 563 7.54 -17.09 -5.07
C GLU A 563 6.36 -16.97 -6.05
N LEU A 564 5.18 -16.65 -5.51
CA LEU A 564 3.98 -16.41 -6.31
C LEU A 564 3.88 -14.90 -6.58
N VAL A 565 4.17 -14.54 -7.82
CA VAL A 565 4.23 -13.16 -8.32
C VAL A 565 3.01 -12.88 -9.18
N ALA A 566 2.37 -11.71 -9.01
CA ALA A 566 1.28 -11.27 -9.86
C ALA A 566 1.37 -9.75 -10.11
N ASP A 567 1.29 -9.33 -11.38
CA ASP A 567 1.28 -7.92 -11.79
C ASP A 567 -0.17 -7.42 -11.99
N TRP A 568 -0.44 -6.21 -11.52
CA TRP A 568 -1.75 -5.56 -11.73
C TRP A 568 -1.96 -5.11 -13.18
N TRP A 569 -0.90 -4.66 -13.86
CA TRP A 569 -1.00 -3.86 -15.08
C TRP A 569 -1.08 -4.70 -16.35
N THR A 570 -0.41 -5.86 -16.37
CA THR A 570 -0.57 -6.91 -17.39
C THR A 570 -1.63 -7.94 -17.02
N ASN A 571 -2.02 -8.02 -15.74
CA ASN A 571 -2.82 -9.12 -15.19
C ASN A 571 -2.15 -10.50 -15.49
N GLU A 572 -0.83 -10.57 -15.45
CA GLU A 572 -0.08 -11.84 -15.46
C GLU A 572 0.24 -12.34 -14.05
N ALA A 573 0.38 -13.66 -13.93
CA ALA A 573 0.91 -14.30 -12.73
C ALA A 573 1.98 -15.34 -13.10
N ARG A 574 3.05 -15.41 -12.32
CA ARG A 574 4.19 -16.31 -12.55
C ARG A 574 4.65 -16.94 -11.23
N LEU A 575 5.14 -18.18 -11.33
CA LEU A 575 5.93 -18.79 -10.27
C LEU A 575 7.40 -18.55 -10.57
N GLU A 576 8.10 -17.88 -9.67
CA GLU A 576 9.54 -17.65 -9.77
C GLU A 576 10.28 -18.43 -8.69
N VAL A 577 11.50 -18.90 -8.97
CA VAL A 577 12.29 -19.72 -8.04
C VAL A 577 13.63 -19.05 -7.80
N PHE A 578 13.97 -18.85 -6.52
CA PHE A 578 15.20 -18.21 -6.06
C PHE A 578 15.95 -19.11 -5.08
N THR A 579 17.19 -18.74 -4.73
CA THR A 579 17.90 -19.40 -3.62
C THR A 579 17.40 -18.88 -2.28
N VAL A 580 17.48 -19.68 -1.23
CA VAL A 580 17.11 -19.27 0.14
C VAL A 580 18.09 -18.24 0.74
N VAL A 581 19.27 -18.07 0.14
CA VAL A 581 20.30 -17.09 0.54
C VAL A 581 20.00 -15.71 -0.06
N GLU A 582 19.58 -15.68 -1.32
CA GLU A 582 19.23 -14.47 -2.07
C GLU A 582 17.84 -14.61 -2.69
N PRO A 583 16.75 -14.69 -1.89
CA PRO A 583 15.40 -14.77 -2.44
C PRO A 583 15.07 -13.50 -3.23
N ASP A 584 15.47 -12.34 -2.69
CA ASP A 584 15.21 -11.02 -3.25
C ASP A 584 16.07 -10.68 -4.50
N ALA A 585 16.77 -11.64 -5.11
CA ALA A 585 17.63 -11.39 -6.28
C ALA A 585 16.82 -10.86 -7.49
N LEU A 586 17.47 -10.08 -8.36
CA LEU A 586 16.81 -9.43 -9.52
C LEU A 586 16.54 -10.38 -10.70
N ARG A 587 17.16 -11.57 -10.73
CA ARG A 587 16.89 -12.63 -11.72
C ARG A 587 16.64 -13.96 -11.00
N PRO A 588 15.55 -14.68 -11.32
CA PRO A 588 15.29 -16.00 -10.76
C PRO A 588 16.27 -17.06 -11.29
N VAL A 589 16.37 -18.17 -10.55
CA VAL A 589 17.01 -19.41 -10.99
C VAL A 589 16.19 -20.05 -12.11
N GLY A 590 14.86 -20.01 -11.99
CA GLY A 590 13.90 -20.46 -13.00
C GLY A 590 12.53 -19.80 -12.79
N SER A 591 11.73 -19.70 -13.86
CA SER A 591 10.43 -19.01 -13.84
C SER A 591 9.42 -19.71 -14.75
N MET A 592 8.14 -19.68 -14.38
CA MET A 592 7.03 -20.32 -15.10
C MET A 592 5.77 -19.45 -15.04
N GLY A 593 5.33 -18.94 -16.18
CA GLY A 593 4.06 -18.21 -16.30
C GLY A 593 2.85 -19.12 -16.04
N LEU A 594 1.92 -18.67 -15.19
CA LEU A 594 0.77 -19.45 -14.75
C LEU A 594 -0.42 -19.41 -15.72
N ALA A 595 -0.32 -18.68 -16.84
CA ALA A 595 -1.31 -18.69 -17.92
C ALA A 595 -1.59 -20.11 -18.46
N VAL A 596 -0.64 -21.05 -18.35
CA VAL A 596 -0.81 -22.48 -18.67
C VAL A 596 -1.83 -23.21 -17.78
N LEU A 597 -2.20 -22.63 -16.63
CA LEU A 597 -3.26 -23.13 -15.78
C LEU A 597 -4.66 -22.75 -16.28
N ARG A 598 -4.80 -21.73 -17.14
CA ARG A 598 -6.11 -21.29 -17.66
C ARG A 598 -6.73 -22.32 -18.61
N PRO A 599 -8.02 -22.68 -18.49
CA PRO A 599 -8.69 -23.53 -19.46
C PRO A 599 -8.74 -22.88 -20.85
N ALA A 600 -8.50 -23.65 -21.91
CA ALA A 600 -8.53 -23.16 -23.29
C ALA A 600 -9.95 -22.79 -23.78
N ASP A 601 -10.97 -23.18 -23.03
CA ASP A 601 -12.40 -22.96 -23.23
C ASP A 601 -13.05 -22.08 -22.14
N ALA A 602 -12.25 -21.49 -21.23
CA ALA A 602 -12.75 -20.59 -20.20
C ALA A 602 -13.49 -19.39 -20.82
N PRO A 603 -14.69 -19.03 -20.34
CA PRO A 603 -15.38 -17.83 -20.80
C PRO A 603 -14.57 -16.58 -20.47
N ALA A 604 -14.80 -15.49 -21.21
CA ALA A 604 -14.13 -14.23 -20.92
C ALA A 604 -14.44 -13.72 -19.50
N TYR A 605 -15.66 -13.96 -19.01
CA TYR A 605 -16.16 -13.64 -17.65
C TYR A 605 -15.53 -14.39 -16.49
N ASP A 606 -14.38 -15.04 -16.72
CA ASP A 606 -13.45 -15.44 -15.68
C ASP A 606 -12.73 -14.16 -15.16
N TYR A 607 -13.43 -13.41 -14.31
CA TYR A 607 -12.80 -12.40 -13.45
C TYR A 607 -11.61 -13.05 -12.70
N TRP A 608 -10.63 -12.25 -12.29
CA TRP A 608 -9.50 -12.70 -11.44
C TRP A 608 -8.39 -13.51 -12.13
N SER A 609 -8.24 -13.48 -13.46
CA SER A 609 -7.14 -14.18 -14.17
C SER A 609 -5.72 -13.57 -14.00
N GLY A 610 -5.44 -13.05 -12.81
CA GLY A 610 -4.16 -12.56 -12.27
C GLY A 610 -4.27 -12.45 -10.75
N PHE A 611 -5.32 -11.77 -10.26
CA PHE A 611 -5.58 -11.60 -8.82
C PHE A 611 -6.19 -12.79 -8.07
N ALA A 612 -6.64 -13.86 -8.72
CA ALA A 612 -7.08 -15.09 -8.03
C ALA A 612 -5.99 -15.69 -7.15
N TYR A 613 -4.72 -15.35 -7.43
CA TYR A 613 -3.55 -15.83 -6.71
C TYR A 613 -3.21 -15.03 -5.44
N TRP A 614 -3.87 -13.89 -5.18
CA TRP A 614 -3.74 -13.16 -3.89
C TRP A 614 -4.11 -14.05 -2.69
N ASP A 615 -5.16 -14.86 -2.84
CA ASP A 615 -5.70 -15.73 -1.78
C ASP A 615 -5.14 -17.15 -1.80
N ALA A 616 -4.36 -17.48 -2.84
CA ALA A 616 -3.87 -18.82 -3.08
C ALA A 616 -3.00 -19.36 -1.94
N GLN A 617 -2.89 -20.69 -1.89
CA GLN A 617 -2.09 -21.41 -0.91
C GLN A 617 -0.97 -22.16 -1.63
N LEU A 618 0.25 -22.04 -1.13
CA LEU A 618 1.42 -22.81 -1.58
C LEU A 618 1.80 -23.83 -0.50
N PHE A 619 2.02 -25.08 -0.91
CA PHE A 619 2.54 -26.14 -0.05
C PHE A 619 3.66 -26.90 -0.76
N SER A 620 4.78 -27.17 -0.10
CA SER A 620 5.87 -27.98 -0.66
C SER A 620 5.95 -29.37 -0.04
N ARG A 621 6.38 -30.36 -0.82
CA ARG A 621 6.66 -31.73 -0.37
C ARG A 621 7.76 -32.36 -1.23
N GLY A 622 8.94 -32.53 -0.67
CA GLY A 622 10.09 -33.03 -1.43
C GLY A 622 10.51 -32.02 -2.49
N ALA A 623 10.33 -32.36 -3.77
CA ALA A 623 10.57 -31.48 -4.91
C ALA A 623 9.27 -30.98 -5.58
N ASP A 624 8.10 -31.41 -5.10
CA ASP A 624 6.80 -30.99 -5.64
C ASP A 624 6.29 -29.76 -4.88
N LEU A 625 5.82 -28.75 -5.64
CA LEU A 625 5.06 -27.61 -5.14
C LEU A 625 3.59 -27.76 -5.55
N TYR A 626 2.69 -27.52 -4.60
CA TYR A 626 1.24 -27.58 -4.78
C TYR A 626 0.67 -26.18 -4.65
N LEU A 627 0.04 -25.69 -5.72
CA LEU A 627 -0.64 -24.40 -5.79
C LEU A 627 -2.15 -24.64 -5.77
N LEU A 628 -2.85 -24.02 -4.82
CA LEU A 628 -4.31 -24.05 -4.69
C LEU A 628 -4.89 -22.64 -4.80
N TRP A 629 -5.92 -22.46 -5.63
CA TRP A 629 -6.60 -21.18 -5.85
C TRP A 629 -8.12 -21.36 -6.01
N GLY A 630 -8.85 -20.25 -5.88
CA GLY A 630 -10.28 -20.19 -6.18
C GLY A 630 -10.55 -19.69 -7.59
N GLU A 631 -11.58 -20.25 -8.23
CA GLU A 631 -12.12 -19.79 -9.51
C GLU A 631 -13.60 -19.45 -9.33
N SER A 632 -14.06 -18.35 -9.92
CA SER A 632 -15.46 -17.94 -9.86
C SER A 632 -15.89 -17.28 -11.17
N GLY A 633 -16.80 -17.94 -11.90
CA GLY A 633 -17.22 -17.50 -13.23
C GLY A 633 -18.73 -17.51 -13.40
N CYS A 634 -19.21 -16.70 -14.34
CA CYS A 634 -20.62 -16.62 -14.69
C CYS A 634 -20.97 -17.56 -15.86
N ALA A 635 -22.11 -18.26 -15.76
CA ALA A 635 -22.71 -19.03 -16.85
C ALA A 635 -23.96 -18.34 -17.43
N GLY A 636 -24.09 -18.42 -18.76
CA GLY A 636 -25.31 -18.09 -19.52
C GLY A 636 -25.53 -16.61 -19.89
N GLY A 637 -24.66 -15.69 -19.50
CA GLY A 637 -24.71 -14.28 -19.91
C GLY A 637 -23.80 -13.94 -21.10
N THR A 638 -24.09 -12.82 -21.77
CA THR A 638 -23.23 -12.18 -22.78
C THR A 638 -22.74 -10.79 -22.36
N ASP A 639 -23.08 -10.37 -21.14
CA ASP A 639 -22.67 -9.13 -20.49
C ASP A 639 -22.66 -9.36 -18.94
N PRO A 640 -22.00 -8.51 -18.14
CA PRO A 640 -21.90 -8.69 -16.68
C PRO A 640 -23.24 -8.71 -15.94
N TYR A 641 -24.29 -8.11 -16.51
CA TYR A 641 -25.62 -7.99 -15.90
C TYR A 641 -26.58 -9.11 -16.34
N GLY A 642 -26.31 -9.75 -17.49
CA GLY A 642 -27.03 -10.90 -18.02
C GLY A 642 -26.71 -12.24 -17.36
N CYS A 643 -26.06 -12.26 -16.19
CA CYS A 643 -25.61 -13.50 -15.56
C CYS A 643 -26.77 -14.39 -15.09
N THR A 644 -26.79 -15.67 -15.51
CA THR A 644 -27.91 -16.59 -15.17
C THR A 644 -27.62 -17.53 -14.01
N SER A 645 -26.35 -17.86 -13.77
CA SER A 645 -25.88 -18.59 -12.59
C SER A 645 -24.39 -18.39 -12.39
N TRP A 646 -23.94 -18.31 -11.14
CA TRP A 646 -22.51 -18.30 -10.79
C TRP A 646 -22.02 -19.72 -10.48
N GLU A 647 -20.87 -20.09 -11.02
CA GLU A 647 -20.13 -21.29 -10.62
C GLU A 647 -18.88 -20.90 -9.84
N SER A 648 -18.55 -21.67 -8.80
CA SER A 648 -17.29 -21.53 -8.06
C SER A 648 -16.58 -22.87 -7.97
N ARG A 649 -15.26 -22.85 -8.14
CA ARG A 649 -14.42 -24.04 -8.21
C ARG A 649 -13.14 -23.82 -7.41
N THR A 650 -12.49 -24.92 -7.04
CA THR A 650 -11.15 -24.94 -6.45
C THR A 650 -10.21 -25.55 -7.47
N GLY A 651 -9.21 -24.78 -7.89
CA GLY A 651 -8.10 -25.24 -8.72
C GLY A 651 -6.96 -25.80 -7.87
N VAL A 652 -6.33 -26.87 -8.37
CA VAL A 652 -5.11 -27.46 -7.79
C VAL A 652 -4.13 -27.73 -8.92
N ALA A 653 -2.88 -27.29 -8.78
CA ALA A 653 -1.80 -27.57 -9.70
C ALA A 653 -0.60 -28.14 -8.95
N VAL A 654 0.10 -29.08 -9.57
CA VAL A 654 1.34 -29.68 -9.03
C VAL A 654 2.48 -29.36 -9.97
N ILE A 655 3.54 -28.78 -9.43
CA ILE A 655 4.70 -28.26 -10.16
C ILE A 655 5.96 -28.96 -9.65
N ASP A 656 6.66 -29.61 -10.57
CA ASP A 656 7.92 -30.30 -10.35
C ASP A 656 9.06 -29.27 -10.37
N LEU A 657 9.77 -29.19 -9.25
CA LEU A 657 10.94 -28.33 -9.01
C LEU A 657 12.20 -29.17 -8.74
N SER A 658 12.26 -30.40 -9.26
CA SER A 658 13.48 -31.24 -9.19
C SER A 658 14.63 -30.67 -10.04
N ASP A 659 14.31 -29.86 -11.04
CA ASP A 659 15.20 -28.87 -11.65
C ASP A 659 14.66 -27.45 -11.38
N PRO A 660 15.18 -26.73 -10.36
CA PRO A 660 14.76 -25.37 -10.03
C PRO A 660 14.93 -24.34 -11.17
N ALA A 661 15.75 -24.64 -12.18
CA ALA A 661 15.93 -23.76 -13.34
C ALA A 661 14.88 -23.99 -14.44
N ALA A 662 14.13 -25.10 -14.38
CA ALA A 662 13.06 -25.42 -15.34
C ALA A 662 11.78 -25.92 -14.64
N PRO A 663 11.08 -25.06 -13.85
CA PRO A 663 9.81 -25.42 -13.22
C PRO A 663 8.79 -25.98 -14.22
N ARG A 664 8.15 -27.11 -13.87
CA ARG A 664 7.33 -27.85 -14.82
C ARG A 664 6.00 -28.30 -14.23
N LEU A 665 4.90 -27.97 -14.90
CA LEU A 665 3.59 -28.53 -14.57
C LEU A 665 3.60 -30.07 -14.68
N VAL A 666 3.22 -30.75 -13.60
CA VAL A 666 3.01 -32.20 -13.55
C VAL A 666 1.56 -32.53 -13.87
N SER A 667 0.63 -31.84 -13.19
CA SER A 667 -0.80 -32.05 -13.28
C SER A 667 -1.56 -30.79 -12.88
N GLN A 668 -2.82 -30.68 -13.30
CA GLN A 668 -3.78 -29.74 -12.77
C GLN A 668 -5.16 -30.39 -12.69
N ALA A 669 -5.94 -30.02 -11.67
CA ALA A 669 -7.29 -30.52 -11.41
C ALA A 669 -8.19 -29.37 -10.96
N ARG A 670 -9.50 -29.51 -11.20
CA ARG A 670 -10.54 -28.56 -10.78
C ARG A 670 -11.68 -29.32 -10.14
N TYR A 671 -12.13 -28.82 -9.00
CA TYR A 671 -13.24 -29.40 -8.24
C TYR A 671 -14.37 -28.40 -8.08
N PRO A 672 -15.65 -28.84 -8.10
CA PRO A 672 -16.81 -27.99 -7.83
C PRO A 672 -16.95 -27.71 -6.32
N ILE A 673 -15.89 -27.14 -5.74
CA ILE A 673 -15.72 -26.81 -4.32
C ILE A 673 -15.54 -25.30 -4.22
N LEU A 674 -16.38 -24.62 -3.46
CA LEU A 674 -16.22 -23.19 -3.16
C LEU A 674 -14.93 -22.98 -2.36
N PHE A 675 -13.98 -22.26 -2.94
CA PHE A 675 -12.66 -22.04 -2.34
C PHE A 675 -12.77 -21.22 -1.03
N PRO A 676 -12.08 -21.62 0.06
CA PRO A 676 -12.24 -21.00 1.36
C PRO A 676 -11.28 -19.82 1.58
N GLY A 677 -11.38 -18.83 0.69
CA GLY A 677 -10.55 -17.62 0.65
C GLY A 677 -10.77 -16.65 1.82
N SER A 678 -9.97 -15.58 1.87
CA SER A 678 -9.88 -14.63 2.99
C SER A 678 -11.08 -13.69 3.16
N TYR A 679 -12.07 -13.75 2.25
CA TYR A 679 -13.33 -13.00 2.33
C TYR A 679 -14.30 -13.52 3.43
N LEU A 680 -13.76 -13.89 4.59
CA LEU A 680 -14.49 -14.23 5.82
C LEU A 680 -14.78 -13.00 6.70
N TRP A 681 -15.13 -11.87 6.06
CA TRP A 681 -15.66 -10.64 6.69
C TRP A 681 -16.95 -10.85 7.52
N TRP A 682 -17.40 -12.11 7.66
CA TRP A 682 -18.68 -12.57 8.21
C TRP A 682 -18.49 -13.72 9.22
N SER A 683 -17.27 -13.93 9.74
CA SER A 683 -17.05 -14.85 10.85
C SER A 683 -17.65 -14.25 12.13
N PHE A 684 -18.56 -14.97 12.80
CA PHE A 684 -19.45 -14.41 13.82
C PHE A 684 -18.78 -14.31 15.20
N GLY A 685 -17.68 -13.58 15.32
CA GLY A 685 -17.04 -13.25 16.61
C GLY A 685 -16.38 -14.42 17.36
N THR A 686 -16.46 -15.65 16.83
CA THR A 686 -15.57 -16.74 17.23
C THR A 686 -14.12 -16.47 16.80
N ILE A 687 -13.18 -17.20 17.41
CA ILE A 687 -11.74 -16.93 17.24
C ILE A 687 -11.18 -17.87 16.18
N GLU A 688 -10.71 -17.31 15.06
CA GLU A 688 -10.07 -18.06 14.00
C GLU A 688 -8.61 -18.42 14.37
N SER A 689 -8.50 -19.43 15.24
CA SER A 689 -7.24 -19.93 15.82
C SER A 689 -6.43 -20.83 14.88
N GLY A 690 -7.11 -21.48 13.92
CA GLY A 690 -6.56 -22.49 13.02
C GLY A 690 -6.53 -22.04 11.56
N ARG A 691 -6.69 -22.98 10.62
CA ARG A 691 -6.67 -22.71 9.17
C ARG A 691 -8.03 -22.96 8.50
N THR A 692 -8.24 -22.38 7.32
CA THR A 692 -9.33 -22.74 6.40
C THR A 692 -8.95 -23.87 5.44
N VAL A 693 -7.65 -24.03 5.18
CA VAL A 693 -7.03 -25.17 4.46
C VAL A 693 -5.96 -25.80 5.37
N ALA A 694 -6.12 -27.07 5.70
CA ALA A 694 -5.19 -27.84 6.54
C ALA A 694 -4.43 -28.89 5.71
N GLN A 695 -3.14 -29.08 5.97
CA GLN A 695 -2.30 -30.08 5.32
C GLN A 695 -1.89 -31.19 6.31
N LEU A 696 -2.10 -32.44 5.89
CA LEU A 696 -1.77 -33.66 6.62
C LEU A 696 -0.96 -34.59 5.70
N GLY A 697 0.31 -34.24 5.49
CA GLY A 697 1.22 -34.97 4.61
C GLY A 697 0.87 -34.85 3.13
N SER A 698 0.07 -35.80 2.60
CA SER A 698 -0.49 -35.75 1.23
C SER A 698 -1.95 -35.33 1.20
N THR A 699 -2.63 -35.32 2.35
CA THR A 699 -4.05 -34.97 2.41
C THR A 699 -4.20 -33.47 2.64
N LEU A 700 -5.04 -32.80 1.87
CA LEU A 700 -5.55 -31.46 2.21
C LEU A 700 -7.00 -31.56 2.66
N VAL A 701 -7.37 -30.71 3.62
CA VAL A 701 -8.75 -30.55 4.09
C VAL A 701 -9.13 -29.10 3.94
N LEU A 702 -10.20 -28.84 3.19
CA LEU A 702 -10.75 -27.51 2.96
C LEU A 702 -12.05 -27.37 3.78
N ARG A 703 -12.25 -26.19 4.39
CA ARG A 703 -13.51 -25.78 5.05
C ARG A 703 -14.22 -24.72 4.18
N PRO A 704 -15.09 -25.11 3.23
CA PRO A 704 -15.86 -24.16 2.43
C PRO A 704 -16.58 -23.10 3.27
N PRO A 705 -16.76 -21.86 2.78
CA PRO A 705 -17.45 -20.80 3.50
C PRO A 705 -18.89 -21.16 3.88
N SER A 706 -19.25 -20.92 5.16
CA SER A 706 -20.57 -21.27 5.72
C SER A 706 -21.69 -20.28 5.38
N TRP A 707 -21.40 -19.15 4.71
CA TRP A 707 -22.41 -18.11 4.40
C TRP A 707 -23.56 -18.61 3.52
N ALA A 708 -23.38 -19.72 2.79
CA ALA A 708 -24.45 -20.41 2.06
C ALA A 708 -25.63 -20.81 2.97
N TRP A 709 -25.39 -21.04 4.27
CA TRP A 709 -26.41 -21.31 5.28
C TRP A 709 -27.25 -20.06 5.66
N TYR A 710 -26.66 -18.87 5.54
CA TYR A 710 -27.28 -17.60 5.92
C TYR A 710 -28.04 -16.95 4.76
N GLY A 711 -27.41 -16.83 3.59
CA GLY A 711 -28.04 -16.25 2.39
C GLY A 711 -29.35 -16.96 2.00
N TRP A 712 -29.40 -18.28 2.25
CA TRP A 712 -30.59 -19.13 2.07
C TRP A 712 -31.85 -18.57 2.78
N ARG A 713 -31.70 -17.98 3.97
CA ARG A 713 -32.83 -17.42 4.73
C ARG A 713 -33.24 -16.02 4.26
N GLU A 714 -32.30 -15.21 3.78
CA GLU A 714 -32.59 -13.85 3.30
C GLU A 714 -33.16 -13.84 1.87
N ALA A 715 -32.81 -14.84 1.04
CA ALA A 715 -33.31 -14.99 -0.33
C ALA A 715 -34.82 -15.34 -0.42
N GLY A 716 -35.47 -15.66 0.70
CA GLY A 716 -36.88 -16.05 0.74
C GLY A 716 -37.17 -17.49 0.28
N GLU A 717 -36.12 -18.30 0.09
CA GLU A 717 -36.24 -19.72 -0.23
C GLU A 717 -36.84 -20.45 0.99
N THR A 718 -38.10 -20.87 0.84
CA THR A 718 -39.01 -21.18 1.96
C THR A 718 -39.32 -22.67 2.09
N THR A 719 -38.45 -23.53 1.55
CA THR A 719 -38.63 -24.99 1.50
C THR A 719 -37.38 -25.75 1.93
N ASP A 720 -37.50 -26.48 3.03
CA ASP A 720 -36.53 -27.42 3.60
C ASP A 720 -35.21 -26.81 4.12
N SER A 721 -34.40 -27.64 4.78
CA SER A 721 -33.18 -27.21 5.49
C SER A 721 -32.06 -26.85 4.50
N PRO A 722 -31.20 -25.86 4.81
CA PRO A 722 -30.03 -25.59 3.97
C PRO A 722 -29.09 -26.82 3.95
N PRO A 723 -28.25 -26.97 2.91
CA PRO A 723 -27.36 -28.12 2.79
C PRO A 723 -26.44 -28.24 4.01
N PRO A 724 -26.22 -29.46 4.54
CA PRO A 724 -25.37 -29.65 5.70
C PRO A 724 -23.92 -29.30 5.34
N PRO A 725 -23.17 -28.63 6.24
CA PRO A 725 -21.81 -28.19 5.97
C PRO A 725 -20.87 -29.38 5.80
N THR A 726 -19.88 -29.22 4.93
CA THR A 726 -18.89 -30.26 4.62
C THR A 726 -17.46 -29.80 4.89
N LEU A 727 -16.58 -30.75 5.13
CA LEU A 727 -15.14 -30.60 4.89
C LEU A 727 -14.77 -31.39 3.64
N GLU A 728 -14.03 -30.79 2.72
CA GLU A 728 -13.64 -31.43 1.47
C GLU A 728 -12.20 -31.95 1.55
N VAL A 729 -12.02 -33.24 1.29
CA VAL A 729 -10.75 -33.96 1.45
C VAL A 729 -10.14 -34.20 0.08
N LEU A 730 -8.94 -33.66 -0.15
CA LEU A 730 -8.14 -33.88 -1.35
C LEU A 730 -6.96 -34.79 -1.02
N ASP A 731 -6.73 -35.81 -1.83
CA ASP A 731 -5.55 -36.67 -1.78
C ASP A 731 -4.56 -36.28 -2.87
N LEU A 732 -3.34 -35.94 -2.44
CA LEU A 732 -2.20 -35.53 -3.26
C LEU A 732 -1.04 -36.54 -3.17
N SER A 733 -1.34 -37.80 -2.81
CA SER A 733 -0.33 -38.87 -2.69
C SER A 733 0.30 -39.27 -4.03
N ASP A 734 -0.40 -39.04 -5.15
CA ASP A 734 0.12 -39.11 -6.52
C ASP A 734 0.19 -37.70 -7.14
N PRO A 735 1.39 -37.10 -7.31
CA PRO A 735 1.59 -35.81 -7.99
C PRO A 735 1.01 -35.74 -9.41
N ALA A 736 0.85 -36.87 -10.11
CA ALA A 736 0.27 -36.91 -11.45
C ALA A 736 -1.27 -36.94 -11.44
N VAL A 737 -1.89 -37.37 -10.33
CA VAL A 737 -3.35 -37.44 -10.19
C VAL A 737 -3.80 -36.94 -8.80
N PRO A 738 -3.72 -35.62 -8.55
CA PRO A 738 -4.51 -34.99 -7.49
C PRO A 738 -5.97 -35.39 -7.63
N ARG A 739 -6.63 -35.72 -6.52
CA ARG A 739 -8.04 -36.13 -6.53
C ARG A 739 -8.80 -35.61 -5.32
N HIS A 740 -10.08 -35.34 -5.51
CA HIS A 740 -11.05 -35.32 -4.42
C HIS A 740 -11.25 -36.77 -3.95
N ALA A 741 -11.05 -37.01 -2.66
CA ALA A 741 -11.13 -38.34 -2.05
C ALA A 741 -12.47 -38.54 -1.33
N SER A 742 -12.93 -37.54 -0.59
CA SER A 742 -14.21 -37.59 0.12
C SER A 742 -14.74 -36.21 0.54
N SER A 743 -16.05 -36.14 0.78
CA SER A 743 -16.72 -35.03 1.46
C SER A 743 -17.19 -35.50 2.83
N VAL A 744 -16.75 -34.83 3.91
CA VAL A 744 -17.16 -35.15 5.28
C VAL A 744 -18.33 -34.25 5.66
N THR A 745 -19.55 -34.79 5.67
CA THR A 745 -20.71 -34.07 6.22
C THR A 745 -20.56 -33.90 7.73
N LEU A 746 -20.53 -32.65 8.19
CA LEU A 746 -20.50 -32.30 9.61
C LEU A 746 -21.93 -32.30 10.22
N PRO A 747 -22.06 -32.28 11.56
CA PRO A 747 -23.35 -32.10 12.22
C PRO A 747 -24.00 -30.75 11.86
N GLY A 748 -25.31 -30.64 12.07
CA GLY A 748 -26.04 -29.39 11.85
C GLY A 748 -25.73 -28.36 12.94
N GLY A 749 -25.18 -27.22 12.56
CA GLY A 749 -24.89 -26.08 13.44
C GLY A 749 -25.06 -24.76 12.70
N PHE A 750 -24.98 -23.62 13.40
CA PHE A 750 -25.05 -22.30 12.76
C PHE A 750 -23.67 -21.66 12.52
N GLU A 751 -22.62 -22.13 13.19
CA GLU A 751 -21.27 -21.59 13.15
C GLU A 751 -20.24 -22.70 13.31
N PHE A 752 -19.09 -22.56 12.64
CA PHE A 752 -18.07 -23.61 12.51
C PHE A 752 -16.65 -23.07 12.71
N GLY A 753 -15.87 -23.73 13.56
CA GLY A 753 -14.51 -23.35 13.94
C GLY A 753 -13.48 -23.55 12.81
N SER A 754 -12.27 -23.04 13.02
CA SER A 754 -11.14 -23.31 12.12
C SER A 754 -10.69 -24.77 12.19
N LEU A 755 -9.86 -25.20 11.23
CA LEU A 755 -9.25 -26.52 11.24
C LEU A 755 -7.95 -26.52 12.07
N LEU A 756 -7.86 -27.45 13.01
CA LEU A 756 -6.64 -27.75 13.78
C LEU A 756 -6.16 -29.17 13.43
N VAL A 757 -4.85 -29.35 13.22
CA VAL A 757 -4.25 -30.63 12.82
C VAL A 757 -3.67 -31.37 14.02
N ASP A 758 -4.00 -32.66 14.14
CA ASP A 758 -3.47 -33.58 15.16
C ASP A 758 -3.06 -34.91 14.50
N GLY A 759 -1.78 -35.02 14.11
CA GLY A 759 -1.23 -36.21 13.45
C GLY A 759 -1.88 -36.51 12.10
N SER A 760 -2.69 -37.57 12.03
CA SER A 760 -3.52 -37.94 10.86
C SER A 760 -4.97 -37.49 10.97
N SER A 761 -5.32 -36.70 11.97
CA SER A 761 -6.69 -36.21 12.22
C SER A 761 -6.78 -34.69 12.09
N VAL A 762 -7.96 -34.20 11.74
CA VAL A 762 -8.35 -32.80 11.89
C VAL A 762 -9.43 -32.69 12.95
N VAL A 763 -9.36 -31.64 13.77
CA VAL A 763 -10.47 -31.25 14.63
C VAL A 763 -10.98 -29.86 14.25
N THR A 764 -12.28 -29.66 14.43
CA THR A 764 -12.99 -28.40 14.29
C THR A 764 -14.09 -28.37 15.36
N SER A 765 -15.02 -27.42 15.28
CA SER A 765 -16.17 -27.36 16.17
C SER A 765 -17.39 -26.83 15.45
N HIS A 766 -18.58 -27.18 15.93
CA HIS A 766 -19.82 -26.52 15.57
C HIS A 766 -20.53 -25.95 16.80
N ALA A 767 -21.40 -24.97 16.57
CA ALA A 767 -22.29 -24.43 17.58
C ALA A 767 -23.78 -24.69 17.26
N GLU A 768 -24.51 -25.23 18.25
CA GLU A 768 -25.97 -25.38 18.24
C GLU A 768 -26.63 -24.27 19.08
N PRO A 769 -27.78 -23.70 18.67
CA PRO A 769 -28.55 -22.79 19.52
C PRO A 769 -29.22 -23.53 20.69
N LEU A 770 -29.23 -22.92 21.88
CA LEU A 770 -29.82 -23.47 23.10
C LEU A 770 -31.26 -22.98 23.34
N ASP A 771 -31.64 -21.87 22.70
CA ASP A 771 -32.93 -21.21 22.83
C ASP A 771 -33.37 -20.54 21.50
N ASP A 772 -34.69 -20.46 21.26
CA ASP A 772 -35.27 -19.81 20.07
C ASP A 772 -34.98 -18.29 20.02
N THR A 773 -34.61 -17.70 21.16
CA THR A 773 -34.15 -16.30 21.27
C THR A 773 -32.74 -16.10 20.70
N GLY A 774 -31.98 -17.16 20.47
CA GLY A 774 -30.62 -17.09 19.93
C GLY A 774 -29.66 -16.30 20.81
N GLY A 775 -29.78 -16.40 22.14
CA GLY A 775 -28.87 -15.76 23.11
C GLY A 775 -27.79 -16.71 23.65
N THR A 776 -28.07 -18.01 23.69
CA THR A 776 -27.20 -19.04 24.26
C THR A 776 -26.94 -20.17 23.25
N VAL A 777 -25.77 -20.81 23.32
CA VAL A 777 -25.34 -21.87 22.40
C VAL A 777 -24.60 -23.00 23.13
N ARG A 778 -24.53 -24.19 22.50
CA ARG A 778 -23.57 -25.24 22.86
C ARG A 778 -22.53 -25.37 21.76
N PHE A 779 -21.25 -25.32 22.14
CA PHE A 779 -20.16 -25.74 21.27
C PHE A 779 -19.92 -27.24 21.40
N TYR A 780 -19.49 -27.87 20.31
CA TYR A 780 -19.04 -29.26 20.28
C TYR A 780 -17.75 -29.38 19.50
N LEU A 781 -16.84 -30.25 19.95
CA LEU A 781 -15.62 -30.64 19.24
C LEU A 781 -15.93 -31.76 18.26
N ASP A 782 -15.75 -31.49 16.97
CA ASP A 782 -15.79 -32.48 15.90
C ASP A 782 -14.37 -33.00 15.65
N ARG A 783 -14.21 -34.32 15.54
CA ARG A 783 -12.90 -34.97 15.36
C ARG A 783 -12.99 -35.92 14.18
N ILE A 784 -12.15 -35.71 13.17
CA ILE A 784 -12.17 -36.43 11.91
C ILE A 784 -10.82 -37.12 11.74
N ASP A 785 -10.79 -38.45 11.85
CA ASP A 785 -9.62 -39.24 11.47
C ASP A 785 -9.54 -39.37 9.95
N LEU A 786 -8.37 -39.07 9.40
CA LEU A 786 -8.04 -39.03 7.97
C LEU A 786 -6.85 -39.94 7.63
N ALA A 787 -6.57 -40.94 8.48
CA ALA A 787 -5.62 -42.01 8.17
C ALA A 787 -5.98 -42.81 6.89
N ASP A 788 -7.25 -42.79 6.48
CA ASP A 788 -7.76 -43.21 5.18
C ASP A 788 -8.59 -42.05 4.58
N PRO A 789 -8.06 -41.26 3.62
CA PRO A 789 -8.75 -40.07 3.08
C PRO A 789 -9.96 -40.41 2.19
N ASP A 790 -10.09 -41.66 1.72
CA ASP A 790 -11.30 -42.14 1.04
C ASP A 790 -12.41 -42.52 2.04
N ARG A 791 -12.05 -42.73 3.31
CA ARG A 791 -12.93 -43.29 4.35
C ARG A 791 -12.80 -42.54 5.68
N PRO A 792 -12.96 -41.20 5.68
CA PRO A 792 -12.85 -40.35 6.86
C PRO A 792 -13.78 -40.81 7.98
N VAL A 793 -13.31 -40.81 9.23
CA VAL A 793 -14.10 -41.22 10.39
C VAL A 793 -14.36 -40.02 11.30
N LEU A 794 -15.56 -39.45 11.16
CA LEU A 794 -16.10 -38.50 12.13
C LEU A 794 -16.45 -39.25 13.43
N ALA A 795 -15.72 -38.96 14.51
CA ALA A 795 -16.03 -39.45 15.84
C ALA A 795 -17.25 -38.71 16.44
N PRO A 796 -17.93 -39.27 17.47
CA PRO A 796 -18.99 -38.56 18.18
C PRO A 796 -18.52 -37.19 18.68
N ALA A 797 -19.31 -36.17 18.39
CA ALA A 797 -19.05 -34.79 18.76
C ALA A 797 -19.13 -34.62 20.29
N VAL A 798 -18.20 -33.87 20.87
CA VAL A 798 -18.03 -33.74 22.33
C VAL A 798 -18.38 -32.33 22.77
N ASN A 799 -19.38 -32.16 23.65
CA ASN A 799 -19.75 -30.82 24.13
C ASN A 799 -18.61 -30.15 24.92
N ILE A 800 -18.28 -28.91 24.56
CA ILE A 800 -17.15 -28.12 25.09
C ILE A 800 -17.59 -26.68 25.39
N PRO A 801 -16.85 -25.94 26.24
CA PRO A 801 -17.09 -24.52 26.46
C PRO A 801 -16.37 -23.68 25.39
N GLY A 802 -17.11 -23.17 24.41
CA GLY A 802 -16.58 -22.27 23.38
C GLY A 802 -15.70 -22.92 22.29
N SER A 803 -14.95 -22.07 21.57
CA SER A 803 -14.19 -22.46 20.36
C SER A 803 -12.87 -23.14 20.71
N PRO A 804 -12.48 -24.24 20.04
CA PRO A 804 -11.17 -24.86 20.21
C PRO A 804 -10.06 -23.97 19.65
N VAL A 805 -8.95 -23.87 20.37
CA VAL A 805 -7.75 -23.13 19.93
C VAL A 805 -6.47 -23.97 19.97
N TRP A 806 -6.50 -25.14 20.61
CA TRP A 806 -5.47 -26.17 20.52
C TRP A 806 -6.04 -27.53 20.95
N PHE A 807 -5.56 -28.61 20.33
CA PHE A 807 -5.90 -29.99 20.66
C PHE A 807 -4.64 -30.88 20.59
N ASP A 808 -4.58 -31.87 21.46
CA ASP A 808 -3.57 -32.94 21.49
C ASP A 808 -4.30 -34.23 21.86
N GLY A 809 -4.62 -35.05 20.85
CA GLY A 809 -5.33 -36.31 21.03
C GLY A 809 -4.49 -37.41 21.66
N ALA A 810 -3.17 -37.28 21.66
CA ALA A 810 -2.26 -38.25 22.30
C ALA A 810 -2.23 -38.08 23.83
N ALA A 811 -2.24 -36.84 24.32
CA ALA A 811 -2.39 -36.51 25.73
C ALA A 811 -3.87 -36.47 26.19
N GLY A 812 -4.81 -36.36 25.24
CA GLY A 812 -6.22 -36.09 25.52
C GLY A 812 -6.41 -34.70 26.13
N ARG A 813 -5.78 -33.67 25.54
CA ARG A 813 -5.88 -32.27 25.97
C ARG A 813 -6.55 -31.42 24.90
N LEU A 814 -7.29 -30.42 25.38
CA LEU A 814 -7.93 -29.39 24.56
C LEU A 814 -7.81 -28.06 25.30
N VAL A 815 -7.50 -26.98 24.60
CA VAL A 815 -7.76 -25.62 25.09
C VAL A 815 -8.83 -24.97 24.22
N THR A 816 -9.82 -24.36 24.87
CA THR A 816 -10.90 -23.60 24.23
C THR A 816 -10.94 -22.17 24.75
N VAL A 817 -11.61 -21.28 24.00
CA VAL A 817 -12.04 -19.96 24.48
C VAL A 817 -13.56 -19.94 24.60
N ASP A 818 -14.06 -19.81 25.83
CA ASP A 818 -15.49 -19.64 26.14
C ASP A 818 -15.91 -18.17 26.03
N TYR A 819 -17.19 -17.94 25.74
CA TYR A 819 -17.77 -16.61 25.51
C TYR A 819 -18.92 -16.36 26.49
N ARG A 820 -18.84 -15.28 27.26
CA ARG A 820 -19.91 -14.88 28.19
C ARG A 820 -20.32 -13.43 27.95
N ARG A 821 -21.60 -13.24 27.65
CA ARG A 821 -22.20 -11.92 27.44
C ARG A 821 -22.50 -11.27 28.79
N GLU A 822 -21.79 -10.21 29.12
CA GLU A 822 -22.09 -9.33 30.26
C GLU A 822 -23.00 -8.18 29.79
N GLU A 823 -24.12 -7.98 30.48
CA GLU A 823 -24.96 -6.79 30.36
C GLU A 823 -24.76 -5.89 31.59
N ARG A 824 -24.63 -4.58 31.36
CA ARG A 824 -24.58 -3.54 32.40
C ARG A 824 -25.27 -2.27 31.92
N THR A 825 -26.01 -1.58 32.78
CA THR A 825 -26.60 -0.28 32.43
C THR A 825 -25.53 0.81 32.51
N THR A 826 -25.32 1.58 31.44
CA THR A 826 -24.40 2.73 31.41
C THR A 826 -25.09 3.97 30.85
N PRO A 827 -24.98 5.16 31.48
CA PRO A 827 -25.62 6.39 31.01
C PRO A 827 -25.19 6.84 29.62
N THR A 828 -23.97 6.46 29.19
CA THR A 828 -23.41 6.82 27.89
C THR A 828 -22.68 5.62 27.24
N TRP A 829 -22.31 5.78 25.96
CA TRP A 829 -21.51 4.81 25.22
C TRP A 829 -20.04 4.82 25.68
N GLU A 830 -19.49 5.97 26.10
CA GLU A 830 -18.13 6.06 26.63
C GLU A 830 -17.99 5.25 27.94
N GLU A 831 -19.02 5.25 28.79
CA GLU A 831 -19.06 4.38 29.99
C GLU A 831 -19.25 2.89 29.63
N CYS A 832 -19.93 2.58 28.52
CA CYS A 832 -20.07 1.22 28.00
C CYS A 832 -18.75 0.65 27.48
N VAL A 833 -18.02 1.44 26.68
CA VAL A 833 -16.75 1.07 26.08
C VAL A 833 -15.61 1.12 27.10
N GLY A 834 -15.62 2.12 27.99
CA GLY A 834 -14.62 2.29 29.04
C GLY A 834 -13.22 2.62 28.51
N PRO A 835 -12.19 2.51 29.36
CA PRO A 835 -10.80 2.84 28.98
C PRO A 835 -10.15 1.81 28.04
N SER A 836 -10.84 0.74 27.63
CA SER A 836 -10.28 -0.26 26.72
C SER A 836 -10.29 0.18 25.25
N GLY A 837 -11.09 1.20 24.91
CA GLY A 837 -11.41 1.53 23.51
C GLY A 837 -12.47 0.59 22.92
N TRP A 838 -12.95 0.91 21.72
CA TRP A 838 -14.02 0.16 21.06
C TRP A 838 -13.63 -1.31 20.80
N SER A 839 -14.64 -2.17 20.68
CA SER A 839 -14.51 -3.55 20.23
C SER A 839 -15.76 -3.94 19.44
N PRO A 840 -15.66 -4.76 18.37
CA PRO A 840 -16.82 -5.36 17.73
C PRO A 840 -17.69 -6.22 18.67
N ASP A 841 -17.15 -6.63 19.82
CA ASP A 841 -17.88 -7.36 20.86
C ASP A 841 -18.79 -6.49 21.75
N THR A 842 -18.61 -5.16 21.70
CA THR A 842 -19.23 -4.22 22.65
C THR A 842 -20.32 -3.38 21.97
N TRP A 843 -21.55 -3.51 22.44
CA TRP A 843 -22.74 -2.86 21.91
C TRP A 843 -23.45 -2.04 22.99
N TRP A 844 -23.80 -0.79 22.70
CA TRP A 844 -24.60 0.05 23.59
C TRP A 844 -25.91 0.43 22.90
N ASP A 845 -27.04 0.10 23.53
CA ASP A 845 -28.35 0.56 23.08
C ASP A 845 -28.72 1.90 23.74
N PRO A 846 -28.79 3.03 22.98
CA PRO A 846 -29.17 4.33 23.52
C PRO A 846 -30.62 4.38 24.05
N THR A 847 -31.46 3.41 23.66
CA THR A 847 -32.89 3.36 24.01
C THR A 847 -33.12 2.77 25.41
N THR A 848 -32.38 1.71 25.75
CA THR A 848 -32.46 1.02 27.05
C THR A 848 -31.31 1.36 28.00
N LEU A 849 -30.29 2.07 27.52
CA LEU A 849 -29.02 2.36 28.21
C LEU A 849 -28.26 1.07 28.61
N VAL A 850 -28.51 -0.04 27.92
CA VAL A 850 -27.84 -1.32 28.16
C VAL A 850 -26.57 -1.41 27.32
N CYS A 851 -25.44 -1.51 28.01
CA CYS A 851 -24.18 -1.96 27.47
C CYS A 851 -24.12 -3.50 27.49
N SER A 852 -23.88 -4.10 26.34
CA SER A 852 -23.54 -5.51 26.17
C SER A 852 -22.06 -5.64 25.82
N SER A 853 -21.37 -6.64 26.36
CA SER A 853 -19.98 -6.96 26.01
C SER A 853 -19.71 -8.46 26.15
N LEU A 854 -18.69 -9.00 25.46
CA LEU A 854 -18.26 -10.39 25.62
C LEU A 854 -16.99 -10.48 26.47
N ARG A 855 -17.06 -11.20 27.59
CA ARG A 855 -15.88 -11.75 28.27
C ARG A 855 -15.43 -13.03 27.60
N ARG A 856 -14.12 -13.27 27.63
CA ARG A 856 -13.46 -14.48 27.17
C ARG A 856 -12.74 -15.16 28.33
N SER A 857 -12.80 -16.49 28.38
CA SER A 857 -11.93 -17.29 29.26
C SER A 857 -11.26 -18.43 28.52
N LEU A 858 -10.00 -18.70 28.89
CA LEU A 858 -9.23 -19.82 28.38
C LEU A 858 -9.47 -21.02 29.28
N ASN A 859 -9.94 -22.12 28.70
CA ASN A 859 -10.34 -23.32 29.44
C ASN A 859 -9.48 -24.50 28.97
N LEU A 860 -8.84 -25.21 29.91
CA LEU A 860 -8.05 -26.41 29.65
C LEU A 860 -8.90 -27.64 30.03
N LEU A 861 -9.07 -28.58 29.10
CA LEU A 861 -9.93 -29.75 29.25
C LEU A 861 -9.18 -31.05 29.00
N ALA A 862 -9.58 -32.10 29.72
CA ALA A 862 -9.30 -33.49 29.37
C ALA A 862 -10.41 -34.00 28.44
N VAL A 863 -10.03 -34.56 27.28
CA VAL A 863 -10.96 -35.20 26.35
C VAL A 863 -10.76 -36.71 26.41
N ALA A 864 -11.81 -37.44 26.82
CA ALA A 864 -11.80 -38.88 27.01
C ALA A 864 -13.04 -39.52 26.36
N GLY A 865 -12.83 -40.23 25.25
CA GLY A 865 -13.90 -40.86 24.49
C GLY A 865 -14.86 -39.82 23.90
N ASP A 866 -16.11 -39.85 24.37
CA ASP A 866 -17.22 -38.95 24.05
C ASP A 866 -17.42 -37.81 25.09
N THR A 867 -16.54 -37.69 26.08
CA THR A 867 -16.64 -36.69 27.15
C THR A 867 -15.47 -35.70 27.16
N ALA A 868 -15.76 -34.44 27.49
CA ALA A 868 -14.77 -33.45 27.89
C ALA A 868 -15.00 -33.07 29.35
N THR A 869 -13.93 -32.97 30.13
CA THR A 869 -13.96 -32.54 31.53
C THR A 869 -13.05 -31.33 31.70
N LEU A 870 -13.57 -30.23 32.26
CA LEU A 870 -12.77 -29.06 32.60
C LEU A 870 -11.71 -29.44 33.66
N LEU A 871 -10.44 -29.16 33.38
CA LEU A 871 -9.31 -29.34 34.30
C LEU A 871 -9.02 -28.03 35.04
N ASP A 872 -8.85 -26.96 34.28
CA ASP A 872 -8.52 -25.62 34.79
C ASP A 872 -9.05 -24.53 33.85
N SER A 873 -9.17 -23.31 34.36
CA SER A 873 -9.70 -22.16 33.62
C SER A 873 -9.06 -20.86 34.10
N GLU A 874 -8.70 -19.98 33.17
CA GLU A 874 -8.17 -18.65 33.46
C GLU A 874 -9.14 -17.58 32.94
N GLU A 875 -9.65 -16.76 33.86
CA GLU A 875 -10.60 -15.69 33.57
C GLU A 875 -10.22 -14.40 34.33
N PRO A 876 -10.42 -13.21 33.73
CA PRO A 876 -10.84 -12.94 32.36
C PRO A 876 -9.65 -12.61 31.43
N VAL A 877 -9.78 -12.92 30.14
CA VAL A 877 -8.92 -12.35 29.10
C VAL A 877 -9.56 -11.06 28.60
N ASP A 878 -9.19 -9.94 29.21
CA ASP A 878 -9.79 -8.60 28.99
C ASP A 878 -9.34 -7.91 27.69
N ALA A 879 -9.39 -8.64 26.57
CA ALA A 879 -9.18 -8.13 25.21
C ALA A 879 -9.80 -9.06 24.15
N VAL A 880 -9.86 -8.60 22.90
CA VAL A 880 -10.14 -9.47 21.75
C VAL A 880 -8.92 -10.36 21.51
N ILE A 881 -9.09 -11.68 21.46
CA ILE A 881 -8.01 -12.61 21.07
C ILE A 881 -7.98 -12.67 19.55
N GLY A 882 -6.92 -12.13 18.93
CA GLY A 882 -6.76 -12.12 17.48
C GLY A 882 -5.95 -13.29 16.94
N ALA A 883 -5.08 -13.90 17.75
CA ALA A 883 -4.32 -15.09 17.36
C ALA A 883 -3.92 -15.97 18.55
N VAL A 884 -3.86 -17.27 18.32
CA VAL A 884 -3.33 -18.27 19.27
C VAL A 884 -2.27 -19.11 18.55
N ARG A 885 -1.15 -19.39 19.22
CA ARG A 885 -0.08 -20.27 18.74
C ARG A 885 0.41 -21.18 19.85
N VAL A 886 0.68 -22.45 19.55
CA VAL A 886 1.07 -23.43 20.58
C VAL A 886 2.37 -24.14 20.20
N THR A 887 3.15 -24.42 21.22
CA THR A 887 4.38 -25.19 21.19
C THR A 887 4.28 -26.29 22.26
N PRO A 888 5.12 -27.35 22.26
CA PRO A 888 4.96 -28.48 23.16
C PRO A 888 4.91 -28.16 24.67
N GLU A 889 5.45 -27.00 25.09
CA GLU A 889 5.45 -26.56 26.49
C GLU A 889 4.51 -25.37 26.78
N ARG A 890 4.12 -24.59 25.75
CA ARG A 890 3.59 -23.22 25.90
C ARG A 890 2.47 -22.89 24.92
N LEU A 891 1.45 -22.22 25.45
CA LEU A 891 0.38 -21.57 24.72
C LEU A 891 0.66 -20.06 24.69
N PHE A 892 0.75 -19.49 23.49
CA PHE A 892 0.90 -18.06 23.24
C PHE A 892 -0.43 -17.49 22.73
N VAL A 893 -0.87 -16.36 23.30
CA VAL A 893 -2.14 -15.71 22.96
C VAL A 893 -1.85 -14.25 22.63
N GLY A 894 -2.02 -13.87 21.37
CA GLY A 894 -1.94 -12.50 20.90
C GLY A 894 -3.34 -11.86 20.89
N THR A 895 -3.50 -10.76 21.60
CA THR A 895 -4.72 -9.97 21.55
C THR A 895 -4.68 -8.97 20.39
N THR A 896 -5.79 -8.32 20.10
CA THR A 896 -5.90 -7.23 19.12
C THR A 896 -6.63 -6.06 19.74
N ALA A 897 -6.07 -4.85 19.61
CA ALA A 897 -6.81 -3.62 19.86
C ALA A 897 -7.59 -3.25 18.58
N SER A 898 -8.82 -2.74 18.73
CA SER A 898 -9.58 -2.26 17.58
C SER A 898 -9.52 -0.72 17.50
N SER A 899 -9.00 -0.22 16.37
CA SER A 899 -8.85 1.21 16.08
C SER A 899 -9.91 1.75 15.10
N TRP A 900 -10.66 0.85 14.44
CA TRP A 900 -11.58 1.16 13.35
C TRP A 900 -13.05 1.04 13.79
N GLY A 901 -13.54 2.02 14.55
CA GLY A 901 -14.95 2.08 14.99
C GLY A 901 -15.69 3.30 14.44
N TRP A 902 -16.83 3.07 13.79
CA TRP A 902 -17.71 4.14 13.29
C TRP A 902 -18.64 4.64 14.41
N VAL A 903 -18.52 5.92 14.78
CA VAL A 903 -19.37 6.52 15.82
C VAL A 903 -20.69 7.00 15.23
N VAL A 904 -21.75 6.20 15.37
CA VAL A 904 -23.13 6.64 15.09
C VAL A 904 -23.61 7.48 16.27
N GLY A 905 -23.47 8.81 16.15
CA GLY A 905 -23.90 9.76 17.18
C GLY A 905 -25.43 9.84 17.33
N PRO A 906 -25.95 10.14 18.55
CA PRO A 906 -27.38 10.32 18.78
C PRO A 906 -27.88 11.60 18.10
N GLY A 907 -28.48 11.46 16.92
CA GLY A 907 -28.99 12.56 16.10
C GLY A 907 -29.16 12.26 14.61
N ALA A 908 -28.64 11.12 14.13
CA ALA A 908 -28.80 10.68 12.73
C ALA A 908 -30.20 10.11 12.43
N GLU A 909 -31.24 10.93 12.55
CA GLU A 909 -32.42 10.75 11.71
C GLU A 909 -32.00 11.02 10.24
N ASP A 910 -32.47 10.19 9.31
CA ASP A 910 -32.08 10.19 7.88
C ASP A 910 -30.58 9.93 7.54
N GLY A 911 -30.05 8.80 8.02
CA GLY A 911 -29.12 7.96 7.23
C GLY A 911 -27.69 8.44 6.95
N GLY A 912 -27.27 9.61 7.45
CA GLY A 912 -25.92 10.15 7.23
C GLY A 912 -24.83 9.44 8.04
N VAL A 913 -23.86 8.80 7.36
CA VAL A 913 -22.67 8.21 7.98
C VAL A 913 -21.58 9.27 8.20
N ALA A 914 -21.19 9.50 9.45
CA ALA A 914 -20.10 10.41 9.79
C ALA A 914 -18.73 9.74 9.53
N ARG A 915 -17.99 10.21 8.51
CA ARG A 915 -16.60 9.78 8.23
C ARG A 915 -15.61 10.37 9.25
N PRO A 916 -14.82 9.56 9.98
CA PRO A 916 -13.63 10.05 10.67
C PRO A 916 -12.57 10.42 9.62
N GLY A 917 -12.56 11.68 9.19
CA GLY A 917 -11.75 12.19 8.08
C GLY A 917 -12.32 13.44 7.39
N GLY A 918 -13.58 13.80 7.65
CA GLY A 918 -14.13 15.10 7.23
C GLY A 918 -13.63 16.26 8.09
N ALA A 919 -13.22 17.36 7.48
CA ALA A 919 -12.58 18.52 8.13
C ALA A 919 -13.54 19.44 8.93
N THR A 920 -14.51 18.88 9.65
CA THR A 920 -15.52 19.64 10.45
C THR A 920 -15.75 19.06 11.85
N ALA A 921 -14.79 18.33 12.42
CA ALA A 921 -14.80 17.90 13.82
C ALA A 921 -14.52 19.08 14.78
N SER A 922 -15.49 20.00 14.92
CA SER A 922 -15.38 21.18 15.77
C SER A 922 -15.07 20.82 17.23
N ALA A 923 -14.10 21.50 17.83
CA ALA A 923 -13.54 21.22 19.15
C ALA A 923 -14.57 20.84 20.24
N GLY A 924 -14.42 19.65 20.85
CA GLY A 924 -15.33 19.24 21.94
C GLY A 924 -15.04 17.95 22.70
N ALA A 925 -14.49 16.89 22.10
CA ALA A 925 -14.32 15.59 22.79
C ALA A 925 -13.13 14.75 22.27
N LYS A 926 -11.93 14.96 22.82
CA LYS A 926 -10.80 14.01 22.70
C LYS A 926 -10.75 13.08 23.92
N THR A 927 -11.55 12.02 23.92
CA THR A 927 -11.39 10.88 24.85
C THR A 927 -10.72 9.72 24.11
N VAL A 928 -9.40 9.74 24.14
CA VAL A 928 -8.50 8.76 23.50
C VAL A 928 -8.45 7.47 24.33
N SER A 929 -8.37 6.30 23.70
CA SER A 929 -8.01 5.06 24.41
C SER A 929 -6.57 5.20 24.93
N PRO A 930 -6.32 5.10 26.25
CA PRO A 930 -5.05 5.47 26.87
C PRO A 930 -3.86 4.60 26.44
N ASP A 931 -4.11 3.40 25.91
CA ASP A 931 -3.10 2.58 25.23
C ASP A 931 -3.77 1.60 24.23
N PRO A 932 -3.76 1.90 22.91
CA PRO A 932 -4.34 1.04 21.89
C PRO A 932 -3.40 -0.10 21.45
N ARG A 933 -2.41 -0.50 22.25
CA ARG A 933 -1.49 -1.59 21.90
C ARG A 933 -1.98 -2.96 22.40
N PRO A 934 -1.89 -4.03 21.59
CA PRO A 934 -2.26 -5.39 21.97
C PRO A 934 -1.30 -6.02 22.98
N GLU A 935 -1.69 -7.16 23.54
CA GLU A 935 -0.92 -7.96 24.51
C GLU A 935 -0.52 -9.32 23.93
N LEU A 936 0.67 -9.79 24.28
CA LEU A 936 1.12 -11.16 24.11
C LEU A 936 1.15 -11.83 25.49
N LEU A 937 0.23 -12.75 25.71
CA LEU A 937 0.16 -13.59 26.90
C LEU A 937 0.86 -14.93 26.63
N THR A 938 1.42 -15.57 27.67
CA THR A 938 2.02 -16.91 27.57
C THR A 938 1.63 -17.77 28.76
N PHE A 939 1.12 -18.96 28.49
CA PHE A 939 0.67 -19.94 29.47
C PHE A 939 1.51 -21.23 29.40
N THR A 940 1.52 -22.00 30.50
CA THR A 940 2.24 -23.29 30.63
C THR A 940 1.45 -24.25 31.52
N GLY A 941 1.81 -25.54 31.51
CA GLY A 941 1.19 -26.60 32.34
C GLY A 941 0.14 -27.44 31.60
N LEU A 942 -0.07 -27.14 30.31
CA LEU A 942 -1.05 -27.78 29.40
C LEU A 942 -1.09 -29.31 29.53
N GLN A 943 0.08 -29.94 29.60
CA GLN A 943 0.24 -31.39 29.71
C GLN A 943 -0.04 -31.91 31.13
N ASP A 944 0.40 -31.19 32.16
CA ASP A 944 0.16 -31.51 33.58
C ASP A 944 -1.32 -31.32 33.98
N GLY A 945 -2.09 -30.55 33.21
CA GLY A 945 -3.51 -30.24 33.48
C GLY A 945 -3.73 -28.94 34.27
N ASP A 946 -2.74 -28.04 34.27
CA ASP A 946 -2.71 -26.75 34.95
C ASP A 946 -2.55 -25.63 33.90
N LEU A 947 -3.31 -24.54 33.97
CA LEU A 947 -3.30 -23.49 32.95
C LEU A 947 -2.76 -22.18 33.55
N VAL A 948 -1.43 -22.04 33.64
CA VAL A 948 -0.83 -20.93 34.39
C VAL A 948 -0.31 -19.83 33.47
N GLU A 949 -0.87 -18.61 33.56
CA GLU A 949 -0.27 -17.41 32.96
C GLU A 949 1.14 -17.21 33.56
N ARG A 950 2.17 -17.18 32.69
CA ARG A 950 3.57 -16.94 33.07
C ARG A 950 4.03 -15.54 32.74
N SER A 951 3.42 -14.91 31.74
CA SER A 951 3.75 -13.55 31.36
C SER A 951 2.67 -12.94 30.47
N ARG A 952 2.51 -11.62 30.61
CA ARG A 952 1.70 -10.76 29.79
C ARG A 952 2.56 -9.56 29.41
N LEU A 953 2.79 -9.39 28.12
CA LEU A 953 3.64 -8.35 27.55
C LEU A 953 2.76 -7.44 26.68
N ARG A 954 2.69 -6.16 27.02
CA ARG A 954 2.13 -5.14 26.11
C ARG A 954 3.08 -5.01 24.92
N LEU A 955 2.58 -5.22 23.71
CA LEU A 955 3.36 -5.16 22.48
C LEU A 955 3.69 -3.71 22.12
N ASP A 956 4.72 -3.51 21.30
CA ASP A 956 5.25 -2.18 21.02
C ASP A 956 4.32 -1.34 20.13
N GLU A 957 3.61 -1.96 19.19
CA GLU A 957 2.81 -1.28 18.15
C GLU A 957 1.32 -1.61 18.21
N PRO A 958 0.40 -0.65 17.94
CA PRO A 958 -1.03 -0.91 17.84
C PRO A 958 -1.43 -1.93 16.76
N SER A 959 -0.61 -2.05 15.70
CA SER A 959 -0.79 -2.99 14.58
C SER A 959 -0.19 -4.38 14.81
N ALA A 960 0.42 -4.65 15.98
CA ALA A 960 1.18 -5.86 16.23
C ALA A 960 0.27 -7.11 16.38
N ARG A 961 0.45 -8.11 15.50
CA ARG A 961 -0.22 -9.42 15.55
C ARG A 961 0.77 -10.58 15.76
N LEU A 962 0.40 -11.54 16.61
CA LEU A 962 1.12 -12.81 16.76
C LEU A 962 0.94 -13.66 15.49
N VAL A 963 2.00 -13.87 14.71
CA VAL A 963 1.94 -14.65 13.46
C VAL A 963 2.31 -16.11 13.65
N GLU A 964 3.27 -16.44 14.52
CA GLU A 964 3.76 -17.82 14.73
C GLU A 964 4.50 -18.00 16.08
N ALA A 965 4.70 -19.24 16.55
CA ALA A 965 5.57 -19.56 17.68
C ALA A 965 6.43 -20.83 17.45
N ARG A 966 7.63 -20.85 18.04
CA ARG A 966 8.58 -21.98 18.04
C ARG A 966 9.27 -22.10 19.39
N GLY A 967 9.09 -23.22 20.09
CA GLY A 967 9.68 -23.47 21.41
C GLY A 967 9.31 -22.38 22.45
N THR A 968 10.28 -21.56 22.85
CA THR A 968 10.06 -20.44 23.79
C THR A 968 9.95 -19.06 23.11
N ARG A 969 10.03 -19.00 21.77
CA ARG A 969 10.00 -17.78 20.96
C ARG A 969 8.63 -17.59 20.30
N ALA A 970 8.13 -16.35 20.33
CA ALA A 970 6.95 -15.89 19.60
C ALA A 970 7.36 -14.86 18.55
N PHE A 971 6.74 -14.96 17.37
CA PHE A 971 6.98 -14.11 16.21
C PHE A 971 5.78 -13.18 16.03
N VAL A 972 6.02 -11.89 16.08
CA VAL A 972 4.99 -10.85 16.02
C VAL A 972 5.30 -9.93 14.85
N LEU A 973 4.30 -9.69 14.00
CA LEU A 973 4.37 -8.78 12.86
C LEU A 973 3.60 -7.51 13.20
N ALA A 974 4.21 -6.34 13.00
CA ALA A 974 3.51 -5.06 12.96
C ALA A 974 3.45 -4.55 11.50
N ASP A 975 2.41 -3.78 11.17
CA ASP A 975 2.22 -3.16 9.85
C ASP A 975 2.62 -1.68 9.81
N SER A 976 2.55 -1.00 10.95
CA SER A 976 2.83 0.44 11.08
C SER A 976 3.88 0.67 12.16
N PRO A 977 5.17 0.71 11.82
CA PRO A 977 5.74 0.34 10.51
C PRO A 977 5.85 -1.19 10.32
N PRO A 978 6.05 -1.65 9.08
CA PRO A 978 6.32 -3.05 8.80
C PRO A 978 7.54 -3.56 9.58
N ALA A 979 7.32 -4.47 10.53
CA ALA A 979 8.38 -4.97 11.40
C ALA A 979 8.10 -6.38 11.92
N LEU A 980 9.11 -7.25 11.89
CA LEU A 980 9.10 -8.54 12.57
C LEU A 980 9.82 -8.41 13.92
N ALA A 981 9.11 -8.70 15.01
CA ALA A 981 9.63 -8.76 16.37
C ALA A 981 9.66 -10.20 16.88
N LEU A 982 10.80 -10.58 17.47
CA LEU A 982 11.03 -11.86 18.13
C LEU A 982 10.97 -11.64 19.64
N TYR A 983 9.97 -12.22 20.31
CA TYR A 983 9.82 -12.15 21.77
C TYR A 983 10.14 -13.50 22.41
N GLN A 984 11.03 -13.50 23.41
CA GLN A 984 11.41 -14.71 24.12
C GLN A 984 10.68 -14.81 25.46
N ALA A 985 9.81 -15.82 25.60
CA ALA A 985 9.08 -16.10 26.83
C ALA A 985 9.96 -16.89 27.84
N ALA A 986 11.05 -16.27 28.29
CA ALA A 986 11.84 -16.79 29.39
C ALA A 986 10.99 -16.90 30.66
N THR A 987 11.06 -18.02 31.38
CA THR A 987 10.42 -18.16 32.69
C THR A 987 11.32 -17.47 33.73
N PRO A 988 10.83 -16.53 34.56
CA PRO A 988 9.43 -16.31 34.94
C PRO A 988 8.74 -15.09 34.30
N ALA A 989 9.30 -14.45 33.27
CA ALA A 989 8.64 -13.36 32.55
C ALA A 989 9.23 -13.14 31.14
N ALA A 990 8.36 -13.07 30.12
CA ALA A 990 8.71 -12.54 28.80
C ALA A 990 9.13 -11.06 28.93
N THR A 991 10.44 -10.84 29.04
CA THR A 991 11.03 -9.56 29.49
C THR A 991 11.82 -8.84 28.39
N TYR A 992 11.91 -9.43 27.20
CA TYR A 992 12.73 -8.87 26.13
C TYR A 992 12.23 -9.21 24.73
N GLN A 993 12.25 -8.19 23.87
CA GLN A 993 12.29 -8.32 22.42
C GLN A 993 13.71 -8.75 22.05
N GLU A 994 13.92 -10.05 21.79
CA GLU A 994 15.22 -10.63 21.45
C GLU A 994 15.81 -9.98 20.19
N ARG A 995 14.94 -9.60 19.24
CA ARG A 995 15.30 -8.83 18.04
C ARG A 995 14.06 -8.15 17.45
N ARG A 996 14.21 -6.91 16.96
CA ARG A 996 13.28 -6.29 16.00
C ARG A 996 14.00 -6.15 14.66
N GLN A 997 13.31 -6.49 13.58
CA GLN A 997 13.78 -6.33 12.21
C GLN A 997 12.73 -5.49 11.46
N LEU A 998 13.12 -4.33 10.94
CA LEU A 998 12.26 -3.59 10.02
C LEU A 998 12.14 -4.36 8.70
N LEU A 999 10.93 -4.33 8.14
CA LEU A 999 10.59 -4.90 6.85
C LEU A 999 10.48 -3.79 5.80
N ALA A 1000 10.70 -4.12 4.52
CA ALA A 1000 10.56 -3.15 3.43
C ALA A 1000 9.09 -2.80 3.11
N GLY A 1001 8.17 -3.74 3.34
CA GLY A 1001 6.73 -3.61 3.11
C GLY A 1001 5.95 -4.58 4.00
N TYR A 1002 4.61 -4.54 3.91
CA TYR A 1002 3.72 -5.33 4.75
C TYR A 1002 3.97 -6.85 4.62
N GLY A 1003 3.95 -7.57 5.74
CA GLY A 1003 4.09 -9.03 5.74
C GLY A 1003 2.78 -9.73 5.34
N TYR A 1004 2.58 -9.92 4.02
CA TYR A 1004 1.39 -10.57 3.46
C TYR A 1004 1.40 -12.10 3.62
N ASP A 1005 2.58 -12.71 3.58
CA ASP A 1005 2.85 -14.10 3.97
C ASP A 1005 4.14 -14.13 4.80
N VAL A 1006 4.19 -14.92 5.86
CA VAL A 1006 5.32 -15.01 6.78
C VAL A 1006 5.55 -16.47 7.18
N GLN A 1007 6.67 -17.04 6.72
CA GLN A 1007 7.00 -18.45 6.95
C GLN A 1007 8.24 -18.57 7.85
N VAL A 1008 8.05 -19.22 9.00
CA VAL A 1008 9.07 -19.39 10.05
C VAL A 1008 9.61 -20.81 10.05
N PHE A 1009 10.87 -20.92 9.65
CA PHE A 1009 11.72 -22.12 9.74
C PHE A 1009 12.60 -22.05 10.99
N ASP A 1010 13.41 -23.08 11.24
CA ASP A 1010 14.29 -23.11 12.42
C ASP A 1010 15.51 -22.17 12.29
N ASP A 1011 15.93 -21.89 11.05
CA ASP A 1011 17.11 -21.10 10.65
C ASP A 1011 16.77 -19.72 10.08
N LEU A 1012 15.50 -19.48 9.71
CA LEU A 1012 15.12 -18.38 8.84
C LEU A 1012 13.64 -18.00 8.99
N VAL A 1013 13.33 -16.72 8.84
CA VAL A 1013 11.98 -16.26 8.45
C VAL A 1013 12.01 -15.70 7.03
N LEU A 1014 11.05 -16.10 6.20
CA LEU A 1014 10.73 -15.47 4.93
C LEU A 1014 9.49 -14.59 5.12
N SER A 1015 9.54 -13.34 4.67
CA SER A 1015 8.38 -12.45 4.60
C SER A 1015 8.12 -12.05 3.15
N ALA A 1016 6.94 -12.34 2.63
CA ALA A 1016 6.44 -11.83 1.36
C ALA A 1016 5.93 -10.40 1.58
N GLY A 1017 6.52 -9.44 0.87
CA GLY A 1017 6.33 -8.00 1.09
C GLY A 1017 5.29 -7.34 0.18
N GLY A 1018 4.64 -8.07 -0.74
CA GLY A 1018 3.91 -7.46 -1.85
C GLY A 1018 4.89 -6.87 -2.85
N SER A 1019 4.62 -5.68 -3.40
CA SER A 1019 5.49 -4.97 -4.37
C SER A 1019 6.93 -4.77 -3.89
N TRP A 1020 7.14 -4.77 -2.56
CA TRP A 1020 8.44 -4.64 -1.90
C TRP A 1020 9.33 -5.90 -1.94
N GLY A 1021 8.93 -6.96 -2.65
CA GLY A 1021 9.72 -8.18 -2.86
C GLY A 1021 9.64 -9.18 -1.70
N VAL A 1022 10.72 -9.94 -1.46
CA VAL A 1022 10.80 -10.93 -0.36
C VAL A 1022 11.96 -10.61 0.56
N GLN A 1023 11.77 -10.76 1.86
CA GLN A 1023 12.81 -10.52 2.85
C GLN A 1023 13.15 -11.81 3.64
N ALA A 1024 14.38 -12.28 3.45
CA ALA A 1024 15.01 -13.29 4.31
C ALA A 1024 15.53 -12.66 5.59
N ILE A 1025 15.20 -13.25 6.75
CA ILE A 1025 15.59 -12.78 8.08
C ILE A 1025 16.20 -13.97 8.84
N PRO A 1026 17.54 -14.16 8.77
CA PRO A 1026 18.21 -15.27 9.44
C PRO A 1026 17.99 -15.26 10.95
N LEU A 1027 17.72 -16.43 11.54
CA LEU A 1027 17.47 -16.60 12.97
C LEU A 1027 18.73 -17.04 13.75
N PRO A 1028 18.86 -16.64 15.04
CA PRO A 1028 20.00 -16.97 15.89
C PRO A 1028 19.80 -18.20 16.79
#